data_AF-A0AA35XXW4-F1
#
_entry.id   AF-A0AA35XXW4-F1
#
_cell.length_a   1.000
_cell.length_b   1.000
_cell.length_c   1.000
_cell.angle_alpha   90.00
_cell.angle_beta   90.00
_cell.angle_gamma   90.00
#
_symmetry.space_group_name_H-M   'P 1'
#
loop_
_entity.id
_entity.type
_entity.pdbx_description
1 polymer ?
#
loop_
_entity_poly.entity_id
_entity_poly.type
_entity_poly.pdbx_seq_one_letter_code
_entity_poly.pdbx_strand_id
1 'polypeptide(L)'
;MMHHRVEGQTLVSQPGEVFNMIAHNGDMDGVYLEFTVDGEKRRHFFTQQEARGVFLSMMPRTSSRGDSDSRSVAEWVDFIYTQGLSYKALRYAYFTAALDYNRDIAGGNFNLDLLLRWAEATDLALLNLRKELGQRALAAPARSLADLSAESRQRLREVLTREVGTALEADVLPGFLATFEEAFCHHDLTWVMRTASRDLVGEFALMVCSTLEPRMGVFSLTQAFSLGHNRTRGEIFGSAEPLGVTSALHQGEPDDDALQIYLEDGQYATIEYRAASPSEFIRIYDRAKVGDDFLQAPRPSPKALQPGAEQRAAGVRSNWFAVNDNAKISRIHQLPAPGNAVEKDLREIPFVLKRVLDSFEPGGENHATMNHFGELLFQNLLNPNRDPRMHDLVLYGVDFNQDLLNEFAIALHSVLPGLRIRAENSGNVLKEMKRTQREGIGCYGPSTVFLGVSNSAQTQSTLAVVRKARDLVGAERCFVLSQSFLNSMTEALGQGYQPDDPILPNTFVNLSHLSPDGTSGRRRAEAATIVVVATQAVLTEILIHLARKAIEAYSTLSREVLTGQSGDFELRSDLQMSDIKAFREFQAAVYGVDIPNRVGCNAAGERIDSPDTEALNREAAARAENQVEFVRSYAIFAAYIVIATVFGVPVFGLLFSPFDFLAGVGLAAHVLDAALFLTALWLIHLGVRRWQGRPVFERIGARAEVYIDRKYIARIVERYNATLFSNMPAFLTPFFYWADTVRDALHRYGIRAHRGVVTIHRLPDERMGIEEANNAAEENMVYAQLGGIRFNGGQPQSRDKVRQGSCYVSASRPYQTVLSDSLAGLRAKYDGKLSPEVFRLVNRRLIDLCDGLITEFVIGFRRKEIVNRALWDVIRWIPGASLVYEVFLRNGLDLTNLAGEADTANQAQIQSTKHPVSPLDIHTRTMVPRSTFDALRTEEQAPDDSFAVLVFSEHHLALHLNRHAMLEQPQGRVQEVILKPGRGSERGRLISETGDAAAGEFVGTLDRIDGEPCLVIRNKTADLRMAVLLGSLNPEQRHYLLHHYHLGSPSHLEAAA
;
A
#
# COMPACT_ATOMS: atom_id res chain seq x y z
N MET A 1 -31.27 -1.27 -17.11
CA MET A 1 -31.62 -2.46 -16.31
C MET A 1 -32.47 -1.99 -15.15
N MET A 2 -33.57 -2.67 -14.82
CA MET A 2 -34.36 -2.35 -13.64
C MET A 2 -33.77 -3.05 -12.43
N HIS A 3 -33.73 -2.36 -11.29
CA HIS A 3 -33.36 -2.95 -10.02
C HIS A 3 -34.56 -2.96 -9.07
N HIS A 4 -34.95 -4.15 -8.63
CA HIS A 4 -36.05 -4.39 -7.71
C HIS A 4 -35.50 -4.60 -6.30
N ARG A 5 -36.01 -3.85 -5.31
CA ARG A 5 -35.58 -4.00 -3.91
C ARG A 5 -36.71 -3.68 -2.94
N VAL A 6 -36.50 -4.02 -1.67
CA VAL A 6 -37.43 -3.70 -0.59
C VAL A 6 -36.93 -2.45 0.14
N GLU A 7 -37.74 -1.39 0.15
CA GLU A 7 -37.50 -0.17 0.94
C GLU A 7 -38.70 0.08 1.85
N GLY A 8 -38.48 0.20 3.16
CA GLY A 8 -39.55 0.49 4.11
C GLY A 8 -40.74 -0.48 4.04
N GLN A 9 -40.47 -1.79 3.90
CA GLN A 9 -41.46 -2.86 3.67
C GLN A 9 -42.26 -2.78 2.35
N THR A 10 -41.82 -1.96 1.40
CA THR A 10 -42.45 -1.84 0.08
C THR A 10 -41.52 -2.28 -1.04
N LEU A 11 -42.08 -2.90 -2.07
CA LEU A 11 -41.34 -3.24 -3.27
C LEU A 11 -41.15 -1.98 -4.12
N VAL A 12 -39.89 -1.64 -4.38
CA VAL A 12 -39.48 -0.48 -5.19
C VAL A 12 -38.71 -0.99 -6.41
N SER A 13 -39.00 -0.41 -7.57
CA SER A 13 -38.31 -0.70 -8.82
C SER A 13 -37.73 0.60 -9.34
N GLN A 14 -36.41 0.66 -9.55
CA GLN A 14 -35.73 1.85 -10.06
C GLN A 14 -34.90 1.50 -11.30
N PRO A 15 -35.01 2.28 -12.39
CA PRO A 15 -34.02 2.21 -13.46
C PRO A 15 -32.72 2.81 -12.94
N GLY A 16 -31.61 2.11 -13.14
CA GLY A 16 -30.30 2.61 -12.71
C GLY A 16 -29.16 1.76 -13.22
N GLU A 17 -27.97 2.35 -13.24
CA GLU A 17 -26.75 1.60 -13.44
C GLU A 17 -26.32 0.95 -12.12
N VAL A 18 -26.04 -0.35 -12.20
CA VAL A 18 -25.52 -1.13 -11.08
C VAL A 18 -24.01 -1.02 -11.11
N PHE A 19 -23.44 -0.46 -10.05
CA PHE A 19 -22.01 -0.34 -9.89
C PHE A 19 -21.55 -1.20 -8.72
N ASN A 20 -20.64 -2.14 -9.01
CA ASN A 20 -19.95 -2.94 -8.01
C ASN A 20 -18.51 -2.43 -7.90
N MET A 21 -18.17 -1.84 -6.76
CA MET A 21 -16.79 -1.53 -6.42
C MET A 21 -16.19 -2.72 -5.68
N ILE A 22 -15.09 -3.22 -6.21
CA ILE A 22 -14.43 -4.41 -5.67
C ILE A 22 -12.98 -4.05 -5.43
N ALA A 23 -12.58 -4.16 -4.17
CA ALA A 23 -11.18 -4.07 -3.76
C ALA A 23 -10.75 -5.45 -3.30
N HIS A 24 -9.60 -5.91 -3.78
CA HIS A 24 -9.01 -7.14 -3.29
C HIS A 24 -7.51 -6.96 -3.14
N ASN A 25 -6.91 -7.75 -2.27
CA ASN A 25 -5.48 -7.83 -2.06
C ASN A 25 -5.12 -9.31 -2.07
N GLY A 26 -4.07 -9.71 -2.77
CA GLY A 26 -3.67 -11.11 -2.93
C GLY A 26 -3.97 -11.68 -4.32
N ASP A 27 -3.70 -12.96 -4.53
CA ASP A 27 -3.84 -13.65 -5.83
C ASP A 27 -4.98 -14.69 -5.79
N MET A 28 -5.85 -14.68 -6.81
CA MET A 28 -6.87 -15.71 -7.03
C MET A 28 -6.32 -16.84 -7.90
N ASP A 29 -6.24 -18.06 -7.35
CA ASP A 29 -5.80 -19.26 -8.07
C ASP A 29 -6.90 -19.85 -8.96
N GLY A 30 -8.15 -19.73 -8.53
CA GLY A 30 -9.30 -20.26 -9.26
C GLY A 30 -10.60 -20.20 -8.48
N VAL A 31 -11.64 -20.83 -9.02
CA VAL A 31 -12.96 -20.87 -8.41
C VAL A 31 -13.66 -22.19 -8.68
N TYR A 32 -14.37 -22.69 -7.69
CA TYR A 32 -15.32 -23.78 -7.89
C TYR A 32 -16.66 -23.24 -8.40
N LEU A 33 -17.12 -23.76 -9.53
CA LEU A 33 -18.45 -23.46 -10.06
C LEU A 33 -19.24 -24.76 -10.20
N GLU A 34 -20.54 -24.70 -9.96
CA GLU A 34 -21.44 -25.82 -10.19
C GLU A 34 -22.06 -25.69 -11.57
N PHE A 35 -21.73 -26.61 -12.46
CA PHE A 35 -22.28 -26.71 -13.82
C PHE A 35 -22.75 -28.12 -14.10
N THR A 36 -23.65 -28.25 -15.08
CA THR A 36 -23.91 -29.53 -15.73
C THR A 36 -22.75 -29.83 -16.69
N VAL A 37 -22.07 -30.95 -16.50
CA VAL A 37 -20.97 -31.41 -17.36
C VAL A 37 -21.29 -32.82 -17.80
N ASP A 38 -21.41 -33.01 -19.10
CA ASP A 38 -21.81 -34.27 -19.74
C ASP A 38 -23.14 -34.83 -19.18
N GLY A 39 -24.11 -33.93 -18.94
CA GLY A 39 -25.44 -34.26 -18.42
C GLY A 39 -25.53 -34.45 -16.90
N GLU A 40 -24.43 -34.31 -16.16
CA GLU A 40 -24.43 -34.42 -14.69
C GLU A 40 -24.03 -33.11 -14.01
N LYS A 41 -24.80 -32.69 -12.99
CA LYS A 41 -24.44 -31.53 -12.18
C LYS A 41 -23.24 -31.84 -11.29
N ARG A 42 -22.13 -31.13 -11.47
CA ARG A 42 -20.88 -31.34 -10.74
C ARG A 42 -20.27 -30.00 -10.31
N ARG A 43 -19.68 -30.00 -9.12
CA ARG A 43 -18.82 -28.90 -8.65
C ARG A 43 -17.43 -29.06 -9.27
N HIS A 44 -17.08 -28.17 -10.20
CA HIS A 44 -15.84 -28.24 -10.95
C HIS A 44 -14.90 -27.09 -10.57
N PHE A 45 -13.60 -27.38 -10.44
CA PHE A 45 -12.58 -26.36 -10.21
C PHE A 45 -12.13 -25.77 -11.54
N PHE A 46 -12.30 -24.47 -11.71
CA PHE A 46 -11.74 -23.72 -12.82
C PHE A 46 -10.53 -22.95 -12.33
N THR A 47 -9.39 -23.14 -12.99
CA THR A 47 -8.25 -22.25 -12.81
C THR A 47 -8.66 -20.82 -13.16
N GLN A 48 -7.92 -19.83 -12.66
CA GLN A 48 -8.19 -18.43 -12.95
C GLN A 48 -8.37 -18.12 -14.45
N GLN A 49 -7.53 -18.68 -15.31
CA GLN A 49 -7.61 -18.46 -16.76
C GLN A 49 -8.86 -19.10 -17.37
N GLU A 50 -9.20 -20.31 -16.95
CA GLU A 50 -10.41 -21.00 -17.39
C GLU A 50 -11.66 -20.25 -16.92
N ALA A 51 -11.72 -19.86 -15.66
CA ALA A 51 -12.82 -19.10 -15.09
C ALA A 51 -13.04 -17.78 -15.85
N ARG A 52 -11.96 -17.08 -16.19
CA ARG A 52 -12.04 -15.87 -17.04
C ARG A 52 -12.61 -16.18 -18.43
N GLY A 53 -12.16 -17.26 -19.07
CA GLY A 53 -12.72 -17.71 -20.35
C GLY A 53 -14.22 -17.96 -20.26
N VAL A 54 -14.66 -18.63 -19.19
CA VAL A 54 -16.06 -18.90 -18.90
C VAL A 54 -16.85 -17.60 -18.70
N PHE A 55 -16.38 -16.67 -17.89
CA PHE A 55 -17.07 -15.40 -17.65
C PHE A 55 -17.12 -14.50 -18.89
N LEU A 56 -16.07 -14.49 -19.72
CA LEU A 56 -16.07 -13.75 -20.99
C LEU A 56 -17.14 -14.26 -21.97
N SER A 57 -17.37 -15.57 -22.00
CA SER A 57 -18.44 -16.18 -22.79
C SER A 57 -19.82 -15.80 -22.26
N MET A 58 -20.00 -15.80 -20.94
CA MET A 58 -21.28 -15.47 -20.30
C MET A 58 -21.59 -13.96 -20.31
N MET A 59 -20.55 -13.13 -20.33
CA MET A 59 -20.60 -11.68 -20.10
C MET A 59 -19.62 -10.93 -21.02
N PRO A 60 -19.81 -10.98 -22.35
CA PRO A 60 -18.85 -10.46 -23.33
C PRO A 60 -18.63 -8.93 -23.25
N ARG A 61 -19.50 -8.21 -22.53
CA ARG A 61 -19.46 -6.76 -22.32
C ARG A 61 -19.45 -6.38 -20.84
N THR A 62 -18.63 -7.05 -20.04
CA THR A 62 -18.45 -6.66 -18.63
C THR A 62 -18.00 -5.19 -18.52
N SER A 63 -18.53 -4.48 -17.52
CA SER A 63 -18.13 -3.10 -17.20
C SER A 63 -16.82 -3.04 -16.40
N SER A 64 -16.27 -4.18 -15.98
CA SER A 64 -15.01 -4.27 -15.24
C SER A 64 -13.84 -3.85 -16.12
N ARG A 65 -13.14 -2.78 -15.72
CA ARG A 65 -11.97 -2.21 -16.40
C ARG A 65 -10.63 -2.68 -15.83
N GLY A 66 -10.63 -3.66 -14.91
CA GLY A 66 -9.40 -4.17 -14.28
C GLY A 66 -8.55 -5.02 -15.23
N ASP A 67 -7.22 -4.96 -15.07
CA ASP A 67 -6.24 -5.77 -15.81
C ASP A 67 -5.46 -6.68 -14.85
N SER A 68 -6.00 -7.85 -14.49
CA SER A 68 -5.35 -8.97 -13.76
C SER A 68 -6.42 -9.92 -13.18
N ASP A 69 -6.09 -10.66 -12.12
CA ASP A 69 -6.99 -11.35 -11.17
C ASP A 69 -8.18 -10.53 -10.67
N SER A 70 -8.00 -9.22 -10.43
CA SER A 70 -9.06 -8.29 -10.02
C SER A 70 -10.27 -8.36 -10.92
N ARG A 71 -10.04 -8.56 -12.22
CA ARG A 71 -11.10 -8.70 -13.21
C ARG A 71 -11.87 -10.00 -13.04
N SER A 72 -11.18 -11.12 -12.79
CA SER A 72 -11.80 -12.44 -12.65
C SER A 72 -12.68 -12.49 -11.39
N VAL A 73 -12.20 -11.91 -10.28
CA VAL A 73 -12.99 -11.76 -9.05
C VAL A 73 -14.19 -10.84 -9.29
N ALA A 74 -13.99 -9.72 -9.99
CA ALA A 74 -15.08 -8.80 -10.30
C ALA A 74 -16.16 -9.40 -11.21
N GLU A 75 -15.75 -10.13 -12.24
CA GLU A 75 -16.64 -10.87 -13.12
C GLU A 75 -17.38 -11.97 -12.37
N TRP A 76 -16.70 -12.71 -11.48
CA TRP A 76 -17.36 -13.69 -10.63
C TRP A 76 -18.43 -13.05 -9.74
N VAL A 77 -18.11 -11.96 -9.03
CA VAL A 77 -19.09 -11.22 -8.21
C VAL A 77 -20.26 -10.72 -9.07
N ASP A 78 -20.00 -10.18 -10.27
CA ASP A 78 -21.06 -9.74 -11.19
C ASP A 78 -21.95 -10.89 -11.69
N PHE A 79 -21.37 -12.07 -11.87
CA PHE A 79 -22.09 -13.26 -12.29
C PHE A 79 -23.02 -13.76 -11.18
N ILE A 80 -22.56 -13.77 -9.94
CA ILE A 80 -23.28 -14.39 -8.83
C ILE A 80 -24.19 -13.43 -8.05
N TYR A 81 -23.87 -12.13 -8.01
CA TYR A 81 -24.67 -11.13 -7.30
C TYR A 81 -25.84 -10.67 -8.18
N THR A 82 -27.02 -11.25 -7.94
CA THR A 82 -28.16 -11.14 -8.86
C THR A 82 -29.50 -10.73 -8.23
N GLN A 83 -29.60 -10.64 -6.89
CA GLN A 83 -30.87 -10.32 -6.22
C GLN A 83 -31.51 -9.06 -6.83
N GLY A 84 -32.77 -9.17 -7.26
CA GLY A 84 -33.53 -8.05 -7.80
C GLY A 84 -33.16 -7.59 -9.21
N LEU A 85 -32.28 -8.32 -9.91
CA LEU A 85 -31.88 -8.03 -11.28
C LEU A 85 -32.28 -9.18 -12.21
N SER A 86 -33.41 -9.05 -12.89
CA SER A 86 -34.00 -10.10 -13.72
C SER A 86 -33.02 -10.65 -14.75
N TYR A 87 -32.32 -9.78 -15.49
CA TYR A 87 -31.34 -10.19 -16.49
C TYR A 87 -30.18 -11.00 -15.91
N LYS A 88 -29.62 -10.57 -14.77
CA LYS A 88 -28.48 -11.28 -14.17
C LYS A 88 -28.91 -12.62 -13.56
N ALA A 89 -30.07 -12.67 -12.91
CA ALA A 89 -30.63 -13.90 -12.36
C ALA A 89 -30.97 -14.93 -13.47
N LEU A 90 -31.56 -14.47 -14.58
CA LEU A 90 -31.82 -15.31 -15.75
C LEU A 90 -30.53 -15.82 -16.39
N ARG A 91 -29.51 -14.96 -16.51
CA ARG A 91 -28.17 -15.36 -16.97
C ARG A 91 -27.58 -16.43 -16.07
N TYR A 92 -27.61 -16.24 -14.75
CA TYR A 92 -27.13 -17.23 -13.79
C TYR A 92 -27.85 -18.57 -13.96
N ALA A 93 -29.18 -18.57 -14.00
CA ALA A 93 -29.98 -19.79 -14.18
C ALA A 93 -29.75 -20.47 -15.52
N TYR A 94 -29.60 -19.71 -16.60
CA TYR A 94 -29.36 -20.24 -17.94
C TYR A 94 -28.04 -21.02 -17.98
N PHE A 95 -26.98 -20.43 -17.45
CA PHE A 95 -25.66 -21.05 -17.47
C PHE A 95 -25.47 -22.17 -16.44
N THR A 96 -26.18 -22.17 -15.31
CA THR A 96 -25.98 -23.16 -14.23
C THR A 96 -27.02 -24.29 -14.21
N ALA A 97 -28.18 -24.10 -14.83
CA ALA A 97 -29.27 -25.08 -14.82
C ALA A 97 -29.77 -25.49 -16.21
N ALA A 98 -29.61 -24.65 -17.25
CA ALA A 98 -30.15 -24.94 -18.58
C ALA A 98 -29.12 -25.43 -19.61
N LEU A 99 -27.85 -25.04 -19.45
CA LEU A 99 -26.78 -25.37 -20.39
C LEU A 99 -25.84 -26.44 -19.84
N ASP A 100 -25.31 -27.27 -20.73
CA ASP A 100 -24.19 -28.16 -20.45
C ASP A 100 -22.86 -27.47 -20.80
N TYR A 101 -21.88 -27.59 -19.92
CA TYR A 101 -20.58 -26.93 -20.05
C TYR A 101 -19.83 -27.32 -21.33
N ASN A 102 -19.68 -28.62 -21.60
CA ASN A 102 -18.89 -29.09 -22.73
C ASN A 102 -19.64 -28.91 -24.05
N ARG A 103 -20.94 -29.23 -24.06
CA ARG A 103 -21.77 -29.19 -25.26
C ARG A 103 -22.14 -27.76 -25.68
N ASP A 104 -22.55 -26.94 -24.72
CA ASP A 104 -23.19 -25.66 -25.00
C ASP A 104 -22.25 -24.48 -24.73
N ILE A 105 -21.59 -24.44 -23.57
CA ILE A 105 -20.76 -23.28 -23.16
C ILE A 105 -19.42 -23.28 -23.92
N ALA A 106 -18.66 -24.37 -23.85
CA ALA A 106 -17.37 -24.50 -24.54
C ALA A 106 -17.53 -24.51 -26.07
N GLY A 107 -18.66 -25.02 -26.56
CA GLY A 107 -19.04 -24.99 -27.98
C GLY A 107 -19.55 -23.63 -28.48
N GLY A 108 -19.83 -22.67 -27.59
CA GLY A 108 -20.39 -21.36 -27.96
C GLY A 108 -21.85 -21.41 -28.42
N ASN A 109 -22.58 -22.47 -28.08
CA ASN A 109 -23.96 -22.73 -28.51
C ASN A 109 -24.98 -22.18 -27.51
N PHE A 110 -25.01 -20.86 -27.32
CA PHE A 110 -25.98 -20.19 -26.43
C PHE A 110 -26.39 -18.81 -26.98
N ASN A 111 -27.57 -18.32 -26.56
CA ASN A 111 -28.11 -17.05 -27.06
C ASN A 111 -28.45 -16.08 -25.92
N LEU A 112 -27.62 -15.03 -25.77
CA LEU A 112 -27.80 -14.01 -24.75
C LEU A 112 -28.94 -13.02 -25.04
N ASP A 113 -29.34 -12.85 -26.31
CA ASP A 113 -30.42 -11.91 -26.68
C ASP A 113 -31.79 -12.38 -26.17
N LEU A 114 -31.97 -13.69 -26.00
CA LEU A 114 -33.18 -14.26 -25.38
C LEU A 114 -33.32 -13.81 -23.92
N LEU A 115 -32.22 -13.73 -23.19
CA LEU A 115 -32.20 -13.32 -21.78
C LEU A 115 -32.68 -11.87 -21.61
N LEU A 116 -32.36 -10.97 -22.54
CA LEU A 116 -32.84 -9.59 -22.51
C LEU A 116 -34.37 -9.51 -22.61
N ARG A 117 -34.95 -10.27 -23.55
CA ARG A 117 -36.42 -10.31 -23.74
C ARG A 117 -37.12 -10.89 -22.52
N TRP A 118 -36.60 -11.98 -21.96
CA TRP A 118 -37.15 -12.59 -20.75
C TRP A 118 -37.02 -11.66 -19.53
N ALA A 119 -35.92 -10.91 -19.43
CA ALA A 119 -35.73 -9.92 -18.37
C ALA A 119 -36.75 -8.78 -18.47
N GLU A 120 -36.99 -8.23 -19.67
CA GLU A 120 -37.99 -7.18 -19.89
C GLU A 120 -39.40 -7.63 -19.49
N ALA A 121 -39.78 -8.86 -19.85
CA ALA A 121 -41.08 -9.43 -19.47
C ALA A 121 -41.21 -9.61 -17.94
N THR A 122 -40.13 -10.04 -17.29
CA THR A 122 -40.06 -10.22 -15.83
C THR A 122 -40.15 -8.88 -15.11
N ASP A 123 -39.38 -7.87 -15.55
CA ASP A 123 -39.38 -6.52 -15.00
C ASP A 123 -40.79 -5.89 -15.13
N LEU A 124 -41.44 -6.07 -16.28
CA LEU A 124 -42.82 -5.60 -16.52
C LEU A 124 -43.82 -6.30 -15.58
N ALA A 125 -43.68 -7.60 -15.38
CA ALA A 125 -44.53 -8.37 -14.47
C ALA A 125 -44.41 -7.85 -13.02
N LEU A 126 -43.20 -7.58 -12.54
CA LEU A 126 -42.97 -7.00 -11.21
C LEU A 126 -43.56 -5.59 -11.07
N LEU A 127 -43.43 -4.75 -12.11
CA LEU A 127 -44.03 -3.41 -12.12
C LEU A 127 -45.57 -3.48 -12.04
N ASN A 128 -46.20 -4.45 -12.71
CA ASN A 128 -47.64 -4.65 -12.66
C ASN A 128 -48.09 -5.22 -11.31
N LEU A 129 -47.39 -6.23 -10.79
CA LEU A 129 -47.64 -6.79 -9.45
C LEU A 129 -47.60 -5.72 -8.37
N ARG A 130 -46.62 -4.81 -8.43
CA ARG A 130 -46.54 -3.67 -7.50
C ARG A 130 -47.77 -2.77 -7.59
N LYS A 131 -48.26 -2.47 -8.80
CA LYS A 131 -49.45 -1.63 -9.01
C LYS A 131 -50.72 -2.30 -8.50
N GLU A 132 -50.84 -3.61 -8.66
CA GLU A 132 -52.04 -4.38 -8.34
C GLU A 132 -52.13 -4.75 -6.86
N LEU A 133 -51.03 -5.25 -6.28
CA LEU A 133 -51.00 -5.80 -4.91
C LEU A 133 -50.50 -4.81 -3.85
N GLY A 134 -49.79 -3.74 -4.25
CA GLY A 134 -49.22 -2.77 -3.31
C GLY A 134 -48.35 -3.44 -2.24
N GLN A 135 -48.70 -3.26 -0.96
CA GLN A 135 -47.99 -3.89 0.17
C GLN A 135 -48.19 -5.41 0.26
N ARG A 136 -49.25 -5.98 -0.33
CA ARG A 136 -49.52 -7.43 -0.34
C ARG A 136 -48.57 -8.21 -1.25
N ALA A 137 -47.78 -7.51 -2.07
CA ALA A 137 -46.75 -8.13 -2.91
C ALA A 137 -45.64 -8.79 -2.06
N LEU A 138 -45.47 -8.37 -0.80
CA LEU A 138 -44.47 -8.85 0.14
C LEU A 138 -45.14 -9.44 1.40
N ALA A 139 -44.50 -10.42 2.02
CA ALA A 139 -44.87 -10.95 3.33
C ALA A 139 -44.29 -10.05 4.44
N ALA A 140 -45.13 -9.54 5.34
CA ALA A 140 -44.68 -8.67 6.42
C ALA A 140 -44.09 -9.46 7.61
N PRO A 141 -43.00 -8.99 8.26
CA PRO A 141 -42.22 -7.79 7.92
C PRO A 141 -41.16 -8.07 6.84
N ALA A 142 -41.31 -7.44 5.67
CA ALA A 142 -40.42 -7.65 4.54
C ALA A 142 -39.10 -6.89 4.70
N ARG A 143 -37.98 -7.58 4.50
CA ARG A 143 -36.61 -7.04 4.58
C ARG A 143 -35.84 -7.21 3.28
N SER A 144 -36.20 -8.17 2.44
CA SER A 144 -35.54 -8.45 1.16
C SER A 144 -36.52 -9.03 0.13
N LEU A 145 -36.05 -9.27 -1.09
CA LEU A 145 -36.85 -9.95 -2.11
C LEU A 145 -37.14 -11.42 -1.78
N ALA A 146 -36.41 -12.01 -0.84
CA ALA A 146 -36.78 -13.30 -0.27
C ALA A 146 -38.17 -13.26 0.40
N ASP A 147 -38.69 -12.08 0.76
CA ASP A 147 -40.00 -11.93 1.37
C ASP A 147 -41.13 -11.70 0.35
N LEU A 148 -40.90 -11.93 -0.95
CA LEU A 148 -41.98 -11.94 -1.94
C LEU A 148 -43.06 -12.95 -1.54
N SER A 149 -44.32 -12.49 -1.54
CA SER A 149 -45.46 -13.33 -1.20
C SER A 149 -45.60 -14.51 -2.16
N ALA A 150 -46.20 -15.61 -1.70
CA ALA A 150 -46.39 -16.80 -2.53
C ALA A 150 -47.18 -16.49 -3.82
N GLU A 151 -48.16 -15.58 -3.73
CA GLU A 151 -48.93 -15.06 -4.86
C GLU A 151 -48.04 -14.35 -5.89
N SER A 152 -47.16 -13.44 -5.44
CA SER A 152 -46.21 -12.74 -6.30
C SER A 152 -45.24 -13.71 -6.99
N ARG A 153 -44.68 -14.67 -6.24
CA ARG A 153 -43.75 -15.68 -6.78
C ARG A 153 -44.41 -16.54 -7.84
N GLN A 154 -45.63 -17.02 -7.57
CA GLN A 154 -46.40 -17.81 -8.52
C GLN A 154 -46.65 -17.03 -9.81
N ARG A 155 -47.02 -15.75 -9.72
CA ARG A 155 -47.29 -14.92 -10.89
C ARG A 155 -46.05 -14.69 -11.75
N LEU A 156 -44.89 -14.49 -11.12
CA LEU A 156 -43.61 -14.38 -11.83
C LEU A 156 -43.26 -15.68 -12.55
N ARG A 157 -43.45 -16.82 -11.87
CA ARG A 157 -43.26 -18.15 -12.45
C ARG A 157 -44.16 -18.37 -13.67
N GLU A 158 -45.43 -18.01 -13.61
CA GLU A 158 -46.38 -18.12 -14.73
C GLU A 158 -45.94 -17.30 -15.95
N VAL A 159 -45.55 -16.03 -15.72
CA VAL A 159 -45.07 -15.16 -16.79
C VAL A 159 -43.82 -15.74 -17.41
N LEU A 160 -42.81 -16.08 -16.60
CA LEU A 160 -41.55 -16.60 -17.10
C LEU A 160 -41.72 -17.95 -17.82
N THR A 161 -42.57 -18.84 -17.30
CA THR A 161 -42.92 -20.12 -17.95
C THR A 161 -43.48 -19.90 -19.35
N ARG A 162 -44.33 -18.88 -19.54
CA ARG A 162 -44.90 -18.56 -20.85
C ARG A 162 -43.85 -18.03 -21.82
N GLU A 163 -42.95 -17.17 -21.35
CA GLU A 163 -41.93 -16.55 -22.21
C GLU A 163 -40.77 -17.52 -22.55
N VAL A 164 -40.47 -18.46 -21.66
CA VAL A 164 -39.33 -19.38 -21.78
C VAL A 164 -39.72 -20.76 -22.34
N GLY A 165 -40.97 -21.19 -22.13
CA GLY A 165 -41.42 -22.57 -22.41
C GLY A 165 -41.38 -23.01 -23.87
N THR A 166 -41.13 -22.11 -24.81
CA THR A 166 -40.93 -22.42 -26.24
C THR A 166 -39.45 -22.51 -26.64
N ALA A 167 -38.54 -22.10 -25.77
CA ALA A 167 -37.11 -21.97 -26.06
C ALA A 167 -36.23 -22.94 -25.24
N LEU A 168 -36.72 -23.48 -24.13
CA LEU A 168 -36.04 -24.52 -23.34
C LEU A 168 -36.76 -25.87 -23.45
N GLU A 169 -36.00 -26.96 -23.31
CA GLU A 169 -36.53 -28.32 -23.24
C GLU A 169 -37.42 -28.51 -21.99
N ALA A 170 -38.47 -29.33 -22.12
CA ALA A 170 -39.50 -29.46 -21.10
C ALA A 170 -39.01 -30.06 -19.77
N ASP A 171 -37.96 -30.88 -19.82
CA ASP A 171 -37.28 -31.51 -18.69
C ASP A 171 -36.31 -30.56 -17.97
N VAL A 172 -35.75 -29.58 -18.69
CA VAL A 172 -34.84 -28.54 -18.15
C VAL A 172 -35.60 -27.40 -17.47
N LEU A 173 -36.77 -27.05 -18.00
CA LEU A 173 -37.57 -25.89 -17.59
C LEU A 173 -37.83 -25.79 -16.07
N PRO A 174 -38.20 -26.87 -15.33
CA PRO A 174 -38.44 -26.79 -13.90
C PRO A 174 -37.19 -26.41 -13.09
N GLY A 175 -36.03 -26.97 -13.46
CA GLY A 175 -34.74 -26.66 -12.83
C GLY A 175 -34.32 -25.22 -13.10
N PHE A 176 -34.45 -24.77 -14.34
CA PHE A 176 -34.18 -23.38 -14.72
C PHE A 176 -35.03 -22.37 -13.93
N LEU A 177 -36.35 -22.59 -13.83
CA LEU A 177 -37.25 -21.70 -13.10
C LEU A 177 -36.91 -21.66 -11.60
N ALA A 178 -36.61 -22.81 -10.99
CA ALA A 178 -36.19 -22.88 -9.60
C ALA A 178 -34.89 -22.11 -9.34
N THR A 179 -33.88 -22.30 -10.19
CA THR A 179 -32.59 -21.59 -10.08
C THR A 179 -32.74 -20.09 -10.34
N PHE A 180 -33.61 -19.67 -11.26
CA PHE A 180 -33.91 -18.26 -11.47
C PHE A 180 -34.54 -17.63 -10.22
N GLU A 181 -35.54 -18.27 -9.64
CA GLU A 181 -36.20 -17.75 -8.44
C GLU A 181 -35.25 -17.65 -7.25
N GLU A 182 -34.40 -18.67 -7.06
CA GLU A 182 -33.35 -18.66 -6.04
C GLU A 182 -32.39 -17.48 -6.27
N ALA A 183 -31.85 -17.34 -7.48
CA ALA A 183 -30.95 -16.27 -7.85
C ALA A 183 -31.57 -14.88 -7.64
N PHE A 184 -32.78 -14.69 -8.16
CA PHE A 184 -33.49 -13.42 -8.11
C PHE A 184 -33.89 -13.00 -6.68
N CYS A 185 -34.26 -13.95 -5.82
CA CYS A 185 -34.76 -13.66 -4.48
C CYS A 185 -33.68 -13.70 -3.40
N HIS A 186 -32.67 -14.56 -3.53
CA HIS A 186 -31.77 -14.91 -2.43
C HIS A 186 -30.29 -14.57 -2.65
N HIS A 187 -29.82 -14.29 -3.87
CA HIS A 187 -28.40 -13.97 -4.12
C HIS A 187 -28.06 -12.51 -3.78
N ASP A 188 -28.24 -12.16 -2.50
CA ASP A 188 -27.85 -10.88 -1.92
C ASP A 188 -26.36 -10.85 -1.55
N LEU A 189 -25.84 -9.74 -1.01
CA LEU A 189 -24.43 -9.64 -0.64
C LEU A 189 -24.01 -10.68 0.41
N THR A 190 -24.91 -11.08 1.31
CA THR A 190 -24.60 -12.10 2.32
C THR A 190 -24.41 -13.47 1.66
N TRP A 191 -25.28 -13.84 0.72
CA TRP A 191 -25.14 -15.04 -0.09
C TRP A 191 -23.85 -15.00 -0.92
N VAL A 192 -23.55 -13.88 -1.57
CA VAL A 192 -22.32 -13.69 -2.37
C VAL A 192 -21.07 -13.91 -1.52
N MET A 193 -21.00 -13.30 -0.33
CA MET A 193 -19.86 -13.49 0.58
C MET A 193 -19.77 -14.93 1.11
N ARG A 194 -20.92 -15.57 1.38
CA ARG A 194 -20.98 -16.97 1.79
C ARG A 194 -20.44 -17.89 0.70
N THR A 195 -20.87 -17.71 -0.55
CA THR A 195 -20.38 -18.47 -1.71
C THR A 195 -18.90 -18.20 -1.95
N ALA A 196 -18.44 -16.95 -1.78
CA ALA A 196 -17.02 -16.59 -1.89
C ALA A 196 -16.16 -17.41 -0.93
N SER A 197 -16.62 -17.54 0.33
CA SER A 197 -15.91 -18.29 1.37
C SER A 197 -15.78 -19.78 1.11
N ARG A 198 -16.70 -20.35 0.33
CA ARG A 198 -16.70 -21.77 -0.05
C ARG A 198 -15.91 -22.03 -1.32
N ASP A 199 -16.08 -21.17 -2.32
CA ASP A 199 -15.77 -21.52 -3.72
C ASP A 199 -14.56 -20.80 -4.30
N LEU A 200 -14.21 -19.63 -3.79
CA LEU A 200 -12.98 -18.97 -4.23
C LEU A 200 -11.76 -19.70 -3.67
N VAL A 201 -10.76 -19.86 -4.52
CA VAL A 201 -9.49 -20.50 -4.19
C VAL A 201 -8.37 -19.52 -4.50
N GLY A 202 -7.48 -19.34 -3.56
CA GLY A 202 -6.35 -18.43 -3.66
C GLY A 202 -5.96 -17.91 -2.29
N GLU A 203 -5.11 -16.89 -2.30
CA GLU A 203 -4.64 -16.21 -1.10
C GLU A 203 -4.96 -14.72 -1.23
N PHE A 204 -6.16 -14.31 -0.81
CA PHE A 204 -6.60 -12.92 -0.93
C PHE A 204 -7.66 -12.51 0.10
N ALA A 205 -7.76 -11.20 0.33
CA ALA A 205 -8.90 -10.58 1.01
C ALA A 205 -9.72 -9.78 0.01
N LEU A 206 -11.03 -9.80 0.15
CA LEU A 206 -11.99 -9.20 -0.78
C LEU A 206 -12.93 -8.26 -0.03
N MET A 207 -13.16 -7.10 -0.61
CA MET A 207 -14.20 -6.17 -0.20
C MET A 207 -15.10 -5.89 -1.40
N VAL A 208 -16.40 -6.00 -1.19
CA VAL A 208 -17.44 -5.76 -2.19
C VAL A 208 -18.36 -4.67 -1.68
N CYS A 209 -18.43 -3.57 -2.43
CA CYS A 209 -19.43 -2.53 -2.27
C CYS A 209 -20.30 -2.51 -3.53
N SER A 210 -21.60 -2.33 -3.37
CA SER A 210 -22.52 -2.30 -4.51
C SER A 210 -23.56 -1.20 -4.34
N THR A 211 -23.99 -0.59 -5.44
CA THR A 211 -25.17 0.28 -5.46
C THR A 211 -26.49 -0.51 -5.35
N LEU A 212 -26.43 -1.84 -5.41
CA LEU A 212 -27.61 -2.71 -5.23
C LEU A 212 -28.19 -2.61 -3.83
N GLU A 213 -27.38 -2.50 -2.79
CA GLU A 213 -27.91 -2.48 -1.44
C GLU A 213 -27.00 -1.75 -0.45
N PRO A 214 -27.52 -1.27 0.69
CA PRO A 214 -26.78 -0.41 1.61
C PRO A 214 -25.85 -1.20 2.54
N ARG A 215 -25.23 -2.27 2.04
CA ARG A 215 -24.31 -3.14 2.77
C ARG A 215 -22.98 -3.26 2.04
N MET A 216 -21.92 -3.42 2.82
CA MET A 216 -20.59 -3.81 2.34
C MET A 216 -20.30 -5.25 2.75
N GLY A 217 -19.70 -6.01 1.84
CA GLY A 217 -19.21 -7.36 2.09
C GLY A 217 -17.70 -7.32 2.25
N VAL A 218 -17.18 -8.02 3.25
CA VAL A 218 -15.76 -8.19 3.49
C VAL A 218 -15.49 -9.68 3.66
N PHE A 219 -14.41 -10.17 3.08
CA PHE A 219 -14.06 -11.58 3.07
C PHE A 219 -12.54 -11.72 3.19
N SER A 220 -12.09 -12.67 4.01
CA SER A 220 -10.67 -12.98 4.21
C SER A 220 -10.44 -14.45 3.87
N LEU A 221 -9.58 -14.73 2.89
CA LEU A 221 -9.14 -16.09 2.56
C LEU A 221 -7.63 -16.18 2.63
N THR A 222 -7.13 -16.79 3.68
CA THR A 222 -5.73 -17.01 4.06
C THR A 222 -4.90 -15.74 4.27
N GLN A 223 -5.29 -14.60 3.69
CA GLN A 223 -4.74 -13.29 3.96
C GLN A 223 -5.45 -12.64 5.14
N ALA A 224 -4.69 -12.10 6.09
CA ALA A 224 -5.26 -11.41 7.23
C ALA A 224 -6.10 -10.20 6.81
N PHE A 225 -7.24 -10.03 7.47
CA PHE A 225 -8.05 -8.83 7.35
C PHE A 225 -8.60 -8.49 8.74
N SER A 226 -8.59 -7.20 9.06
CA SER A 226 -9.08 -6.70 10.33
C SER A 226 -10.19 -5.68 10.11
N LEU A 227 -11.16 -5.71 11.02
CA LEU A 227 -12.23 -4.73 11.11
C LEU A 227 -12.12 -3.99 12.44
N GLY A 228 -12.36 -2.70 12.39
CA GLY A 228 -12.38 -1.80 13.54
C GLY A 228 -13.70 -1.05 13.60
N HIS A 229 -14.19 -0.81 14.80
CA HIS A 229 -15.38 -0.03 15.05
C HIS A 229 -15.14 0.91 16.24
N ASN A 230 -15.15 2.21 15.96
CA ASN A 230 -15.26 3.23 17.00
C ASN A 230 -16.74 3.50 17.25
N ARG A 231 -17.26 2.99 18.35
CA ARG A 231 -18.69 3.08 18.69
C ARG A 231 -19.11 4.46 19.17
N THR A 232 -18.20 5.19 19.81
CA THR A 232 -18.45 6.56 20.26
C THR A 232 -18.70 7.48 19.06
N ARG A 233 -17.92 7.30 17.98
CA ARG A 233 -18.00 8.12 16.76
C ARG A 233 -18.84 7.51 15.63
N GLY A 234 -19.15 6.22 15.71
CA GLY A 234 -19.88 5.48 14.67
C GLY A 234 -19.05 5.24 13.41
N GLU A 235 -17.73 5.11 13.56
CA GLU A 235 -16.77 4.94 12.46
C GLU A 235 -16.33 3.48 12.33
N ILE A 236 -16.21 2.99 11.10
CA ILE A 236 -15.80 1.62 10.81
C ILE A 236 -14.58 1.68 9.92
N PHE A 237 -13.57 0.88 10.26
CA PHE A 237 -12.33 0.80 9.50
C PHE A 237 -12.09 -0.64 9.07
N GLY A 238 -11.60 -0.83 7.85
CA GLY A 238 -11.23 -2.14 7.34
C GLY A 238 -9.84 -2.09 6.71
N SER A 239 -9.00 -3.08 6.99
CA SER A 239 -7.70 -3.19 6.33
C SER A 239 -7.20 -4.62 6.31
N ALA A 240 -6.51 -4.97 5.22
CA ALA A 240 -5.68 -6.17 5.17
C ALA A 240 -4.49 -6.08 6.15
N GLU A 241 -4.12 -4.86 6.60
CA GLU A 241 -3.12 -4.62 7.64
C GLU A 241 -3.79 -4.29 9.00
N PRO A 242 -3.80 -5.23 9.97
CA PRO A 242 -4.21 -5.01 11.36
C PRO A 242 -3.83 -3.67 11.97
N LEU A 243 -2.55 -3.30 11.84
CA LEU A 243 -1.98 -2.09 12.43
C LEU A 243 -2.55 -0.81 11.81
N GLY A 244 -3.07 -0.89 10.57
CA GLY A 244 -3.77 0.20 9.90
C GLY A 244 -5.10 0.50 10.56
N VAL A 245 -5.88 -0.54 10.88
CA VAL A 245 -7.14 -0.41 11.64
C VAL A 245 -6.88 0.15 13.04
N THR A 246 -5.91 -0.43 13.74
CA THR A 246 -5.49 0.03 15.07
C THR A 246 -5.10 1.51 15.04
N SER A 247 -4.36 1.93 14.02
CA SER A 247 -3.92 3.33 13.89
C SER A 247 -5.08 4.29 13.63
N ALA A 248 -6.05 3.88 12.81
CA ALA A 248 -7.19 4.71 12.47
C ALA A 248 -8.11 4.89 13.68
N LEU A 249 -8.35 3.81 14.43
CA LEU A 249 -9.13 3.83 15.65
C LEU A 249 -8.53 4.72 16.75
N HIS A 250 -7.21 4.77 16.87
CA HIS A 250 -6.52 5.64 17.83
C HIS A 250 -6.42 7.12 17.40
N GLN A 251 -6.78 7.49 16.17
CA GLN A 251 -6.96 8.92 15.81
C GLN A 251 -8.24 9.53 16.43
N GLY A 252 -8.98 8.70 17.19
CA GLY A 252 -10.08 9.11 18.06
C GLY A 252 -9.66 9.80 19.34
N GLU A 253 -10.64 10.06 20.20
CA GLU A 253 -10.40 10.51 21.56
C GLU A 253 -9.91 9.32 22.41
N PRO A 254 -9.03 9.52 23.42
CA PRO A 254 -8.55 8.45 24.30
C PRO A 254 -9.68 7.64 24.97
N ASP A 255 -10.82 8.30 25.22
CA ASP A 255 -12.01 7.72 25.87
C ASP A 255 -12.97 7.01 24.88
N ASP A 256 -12.61 6.90 23.59
CA ASP A 256 -13.47 6.26 22.61
C ASP A 256 -13.60 4.74 22.85
N ASP A 257 -14.82 4.19 22.72
CA ASP A 257 -15.07 2.75 22.68
C ASP A 257 -14.67 2.19 21.31
N ALA A 258 -13.35 2.05 21.14
CA ALA A 258 -12.70 1.58 19.93
C ALA A 258 -12.35 0.09 20.02
N LEU A 259 -13.00 -0.71 19.20
CA LEU A 259 -12.87 -2.16 19.18
C LEU A 259 -12.34 -2.65 17.85
N GLN A 260 -11.52 -3.69 17.88
CA GLN A 260 -10.96 -4.32 16.68
C GLN A 260 -11.12 -5.85 16.75
N ILE A 261 -11.25 -6.47 15.58
CA ILE A 261 -11.33 -7.92 15.41
C ILE A 261 -10.50 -8.37 14.20
N TYR A 262 -9.93 -9.57 14.28
CA TYR A 262 -9.31 -10.28 13.15
C TYR A 262 -10.30 -11.27 12.56
N LEU A 263 -10.42 -11.26 11.23
CA LEU A 263 -11.15 -12.29 10.52
C LEU A 263 -10.28 -13.54 10.43
N GLU A 264 -10.81 -14.67 10.93
CA GLU A 264 -10.18 -15.98 10.77
C GLU A 264 -10.23 -16.43 9.30
N ASP A 265 -9.40 -17.41 8.92
CA ASP A 265 -9.34 -17.92 7.55
C ASP A 265 -10.72 -18.35 7.02
N GLY A 266 -11.15 -17.74 5.92
CA GLY A 266 -12.43 -18.00 5.27
C GLY A 266 -13.63 -17.35 5.96
N GLN A 267 -13.45 -16.59 7.05
CA GLN A 267 -14.55 -15.78 7.60
C GLN A 267 -14.91 -14.64 6.66
N TYR A 268 -16.18 -14.26 6.71
CA TYR A 268 -16.70 -13.11 5.98
C TYR A 268 -17.58 -12.26 6.88
N ALA A 269 -17.67 -10.98 6.57
CA ALA A 269 -18.43 -9.99 7.30
C ALA A 269 -19.35 -9.21 6.36
N THR A 270 -20.50 -8.80 6.89
CA THR A 270 -21.39 -7.83 6.25
C THR A 270 -21.49 -6.61 7.14
N ILE A 271 -21.31 -5.43 6.55
CA ILE A 271 -21.32 -4.14 7.25
C ILE A 271 -22.52 -3.33 6.73
N GLU A 272 -23.46 -2.96 7.61
CA GLU A 272 -24.66 -2.19 7.26
C GLU A 272 -24.40 -0.68 7.41
N TYR A 273 -24.65 0.14 6.38
CA TYR A 273 -24.42 1.60 6.49
C TYR A 273 -25.47 2.33 7.35
N ARG A 274 -26.63 1.70 7.59
CA ARG A 274 -27.74 2.23 8.40
C ARG A 274 -28.31 1.14 9.32
N ALA A 275 -27.54 0.72 10.32
CA ALA A 275 -28.06 -0.21 11.32
C ALA A 275 -29.04 0.49 12.27
N ALA A 276 -30.05 -0.24 12.73
CA ALA A 276 -31.02 0.26 13.72
C ALA A 276 -30.40 0.40 15.13
N SER A 277 -29.25 -0.24 15.37
CA SER A 277 -28.50 -0.23 16.63
C SER A 277 -26.98 -0.23 16.39
N PRO A 278 -26.17 0.46 17.23
CA PRO A 278 -24.70 0.39 17.25
C PRO A 278 -24.12 -1.04 17.30
N SER A 279 -24.86 -2.00 17.85
CA SER A 279 -24.42 -3.40 17.96
C SER A 279 -24.61 -4.24 16.70
N GLU A 280 -25.31 -3.73 15.67
CA GLU A 280 -25.69 -4.51 14.49
C GLU A 280 -24.96 -4.11 13.20
N PHE A 281 -24.09 -3.10 13.26
CA PHE A 281 -23.38 -2.58 12.08
C PHE A 281 -22.48 -3.62 11.41
N ILE A 282 -21.89 -4.54 12.17
CA ILE A 282 -20.93 -5.53 11.66
C ILE A 282 -21.42 -6.92 12.08
N ARG A 283 -21.72 -7.78 11.11
CA ARG A 283 -22.02 -9.19 11.34
C ARG A 283 -20.93 -10.04 10.68
N ILE A 284 -20.30 -10.91 11.44
CA ILE A 284 -19.24 -11.80 10.97
C ILE A 284 -19.75 -13.23 11.02
N TYR A 285 -19.43 -14.01 9.99
CA TYR A 285 -19.89 -15.38 9.79
C TYR A 285 -18.69 -16.29 9.57
N ASP A 286 -18.84 -17.55 9.97
CA ASP A 286 -17.82 -18.57 9.72
C ASP A 286 -17.84 -19.02 8.25
N ARG A 287 -16.71 -19.56 7.80
CA ARG A 287 -16.53 -20.10 6.45
C ARG A 287 -17.61 -21.14 6.12
N ALA A 288 -18.25 -21.00 4.96
CA ALA A 288 -19.23 -21.96 4.49
C ALA A 288 -18.57 -23.29 4.07
N LYS A 289 -19.22 -24.40 4.37
CA LYS A 289 -18.75 -25.77 4.07
C LYS A 289 -19.52 -26.38 2.90
N VAL A 290 -18.94 -27.42 2.31
CA VAL A 290 -19.62 -28.24 1.30
C VAL A 290 -20.79 -28.96 1.97
N GLY A 291 -22.01 -28.76 1.45
CA GLY A 291 -23.25 -29.33 2.00
C GLY A 291 -24.05 -28.39 2.90
N ASP A 292 -23.57 -27.17 3.15
CA ASP A 292 -24.35 -26.14 3.83
C ASP A 292 -25.63 -25.81 3.03
N ASP A 293 -26.74 -25.57 3.72
CA ASP A 293 -27.99 -25.12 3.10
C ASP A 293 -27.94 -23.61 2.83
N PHE A 294 -27.89 -23.23 1.55
CA PHE A 294 -27.83 -21.83 1.10
C PHE A 294 -29.19 -21.13 1.09
N LEU A 295 -30.30 -21.87 1.27
CA LEU A 295 -31.63 -21.29 1.45
C LEU A 295 -31.86 -20.82 2.89
N GLN A 296 -31.10 -21.34 3.85
CA GLN A 296 -31.13 -20.86 5.23
C GLN A 296 -30.24 -19.64 5.42
N ALA A 297 -30.76 -18.64 6.13
CA ALA A 297 -29.98 -17.47 6.52
C ALA A 297 -28.78 -17.89 7.38
N PRO A 298 -27.55 -17.43 7.06
CA PRO A 298 -26.37 -17.78 7.84
C PRO A 298 -26.45 -17.18 9.24
N ARG A 299 -25.94 -17.91 10.23
CA ARG A 299 -25.87 -17.46 11.62
C ARG A 299 -24.53 -16.77 11.87
N PRO A 300 -24.49 -15.63 12.58
CA PRO A 300 -23.24 -14.99 12.95
C PRO A 300 -22.33 -15.94 13.75
N SER A 301 -21.03 -15.80 13.56
CA SER A 301 -20.01 -16.56 14.28
C SER A 301 -20.14 -16.29 15.79
N PRO A 302 -20.28 -17.33 16.63
CA PRO A 302 -20.39 -17.15 18.09
C PRO A 302 -19.22 -16.38 18.70
N LYS A 303 -18.01 -16.54 18.14
CA LYS A 303 -16.79 -15.85 18.60
C LYS A 303 -16.78 -14.36 18.28
N ALA A 304 -17.53 -13.93 17.27
CA ALA A 304 -17.63 -12.54 16.86
C ALA A 304 -18.80 -11.80 17.53
N LEU A 305 -19.67 -12.51 18.24
CA LEU A 305 -20.72 -11.91 19.05
C LEU A 305 -20.12 -11.38 20.35
N GLN A 306 -20.49 -10.15 20.71
CA GLN A 306 -20.13 -9.64 22.02
C GLN A 306 -21.01 -10.28 23.10
N PRO A 307 -20.41 -10.87 24.15
CA PRO A 307 -21.17 -11.49 25.22
C PRO A 307 -21.99 -10.46 25.98
N GLY A 308 -23.27 -10.78 26.23
CA GLY A 308 -24.13 -10.02 27.15
C GLY A 308 -23.56 -9.97 28.57
N ALA A 309 -24.13 -9.15 29.46
CA ALA A 309 -23.64 -9.01 30.83
C ALA A 309 -23.57 -10.35 31.59
N GLU A 310 -24.55 -11.22 31.40
CA GLU A 310 -24.60 -12.57 31.99
C GLU A 310 -23.57 -13.53 31.38
N GLN A 311 -23.33 -13.44 30.06
CA GLN A 311 -22.33 -14.25 29.36
C GLN A 311 -20.89 -13.82 29.71
N ARG A 312 -20.68 -12.52 29.95
CA ARG A 312 -19.43 -12.00 30.52
C ARG A 312 -19.20 -12.52 31.93
N ALA A 313 -20.24 -12.54 32.77
CA ALA A 313 -20.18 -13.14 34.11
C ALA A 313 -19.91 -14.66 34.07
N ALA A 314 -20.34 -15.35 33.01
CA ALA A 314 -20.05 -16.76 32.75
C ALA A 314 -18.70 -17.04 32.06
N GLY A 315 -17.89 -16.01 31.79
CA GLY A 315 -16.54 -16.16 31.20
C GLY A 315 -16.50 -16.44 29.70
N VAL A 316 -17.60 -16.21 28.96
CA VAL A 316 -17.60 -16.34 27.50
C VAL A 316 -16.75 -15.21 26.89
N ARG A 317 -15.69 -15.56 26.15
CA ARG A 317 -14.78 -14.58 25.51
C ARG A 317 -15.19 -14.30 24.07
N SER A 318 -15.10 -13.03 23.68
CA SER A 318 -15.29 -12.54 22.31
C SER A 318 -13.94 -12.32 21.63
N ASN A 319 -13.87 -12.38 20.31
CA ASN A 319 -12.67 -12.06 19.54
C ASN A 319 -12.46 -10.54 19.35
N TRP A 320 -13.48 -9.71 19.61
CA TRP A 320 -13.31 -8.26 19.68
C TRP A 320 -12.47 -7.87 20.88
N PHE A 321 -11.40 -7.13 20.65
CA PHE A 321 -10.52 -6.59 21.68
C PHE A 321 -10.52 -5.05 21.65
N ALA A 322 -10.35 -4.45 22.83
CA ALA A 322 -10.21 -3.01 22.96
C ALA A 322 -8.87 -2.55 22.38
N VAL A 323 -8.92 -1.46 21.62
CA VAL A 323 -7.73 -0.80 21.05
C VAL A 323 -7.17 0.20 22.05
N ASN A 324 -8.02 1.06 22.61
CA ASN A 324 -7.66 1.97 23.70
C ASN A 324 -7.44 1.18 25.01
N ASP A 325 -6.56 1.67 25.88
CA ASP A 325 -6.17 1.07 27.18
C ASP A 325 -5.63 -0.37 27.15
N ASN A 326 -5.38 -0.93 25.96
CA ASN A 326 -4.78 -2.24 25.83
C ASN A 326 -3.26 -2.10 25.78
N ALA A 327 -2.55 -2.42 26.86
CA ALA A 327 -1.10 -2.23 26.97
C ALA A 327 -0.26 -2.93 25.86
N LYS A 328 -0.83 -3.92 25.17
CA LYS A 328 -0.18 -4.59 24.01
C LYS A 328 -0.31 -3.81 22.70
N ILE A 329 -1.16 -2.80 22.70
CA ILE A 329 -1.71 -2.11 21.53
C ILE A 329 -1.58 -0.59 21.63
N SER A 330 -1.70 -0.06 22.85
CA SER A 330 -1.90 1.34 23.18
C SER A 330 -0.85 2.21 22.52
N ARG A 331 -1.34 3.15 21.69
CA ARG A 331 -0.55 4.15 20.99
C ARG A 331 -0.94 5.53 21.48
N ILE A 332 0.02 6.29 21.99
CA ILE A 332 -0.14 7.75 22.10
C ILE A 332 0.16 8.29 20.70
N HIS A 333 -0.81 8.92 20.03
CA HIS A 333 -0.63 9.44 18.67
C HIS A 333 -0.05 10.85 18.64
N GLN A 334 0.79 11.08 17.63
CA GLN A 334 1.06 12.40 17.06
C GLN A 334 0.52 12.43 15.62
N LEU A 335 -0.10 13.54 15.24
CA LEU A 335 -0.49 13.81 13.85
C LEU A 335 0.76 13.83 12.96
N PRO A 336 0.84 13.03 11.89
CA PRO A 336 1.97 13.08 10.98
C PRO A 336 2.01 14.43 10.27
N ALA A 337 3.09 15.19 10.46
CA ALA A 337 3.40 16.31 9.57
C ALA A 337 3.87 15.74 8.22
N PRO A 338 3.24 16.11 7.08
CA PRO A 338 3.74 15.75 5.75
C PRO A 338 5.22 16.17 5.59
N GLY A 339 6.03 15.33 4.95
CA GLY A 339 7.38 15.70 4.49
C GLY A 339 8.59 15.33 5.34
N ASN A 340 8.41 15.05 6.64
CA ASN A 340 9.54 14.87 7.57
C ASN A 340 9.78 13.43 8.05
N ALA A 341 9.19 12.42 7.40
CA ALA A 341 9.22 11.03 7.89
C ALA A 341 10.64 10.43 7.94
N VAL A 342 11.44 10.58 6.88
CA VAL A 342 12.82 10.05 6.83
C VAL A 342 13.74 10.80 7.79
N GLU A 343 13.58 12.13 7.89
CA GLU A 343 14.35 12.92 8.85
C GLU A 343 14.06 12.49 10.29
N LYS A 344 12.77 12.29 10.60
CA LYS A 344 12.30 11.78 11.89
C LYS A 344 12.90 10.40 12.19
N ASP A 345 12.86 9.48 11.23
CA ASP A 345 13.49 8.16 11.35
C ASP A 345 14.96 8.26 11.73
N LEU A 346 15.73 9.11 11.05
CA LEU A 346 17.16 9.28 11.33
C LEU A 346 17.41 9.82 12.74
N ARG A 347 16.63 10.81 13.17
CA ARG A 347 16.76 11.43 14.51
C ARG A 347 16.42 10.47 15.64
N GLU A 348 15.55 9.49 15.40
CA GLU A 348 15.04 8.57 16.42
C GLU A 348 15.82 7.26 16.52
N ILE A 349 16.76 7.00 15.60
CA ILE A 349 17.66 5.84 15.65
C ILE A 349 18.30 5.66 17.04
N PRO A 350 18.93 6.68 17.67
CA PRO A 350 19.57 6.51 18.98
C PRO A 350 18.60 6.10 20.08
N PHE A 351 17.37 6.64 20.06
CA PHE A 351 16.32 6.28 21.00
C PHE A 351 15.91 4.82 20.83
N VAL A 352 15.64 4.39 19.59
CA VAL A 352 15.22 3.00 19.32
C VAL A 352 16.32 2.01 19.66
N LEU A 353 17.59 2.33 19.37
CA LEU A 353 18.72 1.47 19.77
C LEU A 353 18.82 1.29 21.28
N LYS A 354 18.69 2.38 22.05
CA LYS A 354 18.63 2.31 23.51
C LYS A 354 17.43 1.47 23.97
N ARG A 355 16.26 1.71 23.38
CA ARG A 355 15.03 1.02 23.76
C ARG A 355 15.05 -0.48 23.45
N VAL A 356 15.74 -0.88 22.38
CA VAL A 356 16.04 -2.30 22.08
C VAL A 356 16.93 -2.90 23.16
N LEU A 357 17.99 -2.22 23.62
CA LEU A 357 18.80 -2.73 24.74
C LEU A 357 17.94 -2.95 25.99
N ASP A 358 17.16 -1.92 26.37
CA ASP A 358 16.29 -1.98 27.55
C ASP A 358 15.26 -3.13 27.47
N SER A 359 14.84 -3.52 26.26
CA SER A 359 13.86 -4.59 26.06
C SER A 359 14.38 -5.99 26.36
N PHE A 360 15.71 -6.19 26.44
CA PHE A 360 16.32 -7.47 26.78
C PHE A 360 16.61 -7.62 28.29
N GLU A 361 16.52 -6.53 29.06
CA GLU A 361 16.67 -6.55 30.51
C GLU A 361 15.45 -7.19 31.21
N PRO A 362 15.59 -7.68 32.45
CA PRO A 362 14.47 -8.29 33.18
C PRO A 362 13.24 -7.39 33.24
N GLY A 363 12.10 -7.89 32.74
CA GLY A 363 10.84 -7.13 32.63
C GLY A 363 10.65 -6.42 31.28
N GLY A 364 11.65 -6.41 30.40
CA GLY A 364 11.54 -5.90 29.03
C GLY A 364 10.81 -6.85 28.07
N GLU A 365 10.37 -6.31 26.93
CA GLU A 365 9.51 -6.99 25.94
C GLU A 365 10.14 -8.24 25.33
N ASN A 366 11.45 -8.23 25.12
CA ASN A 366 12.18 -9.30 24.46
C ASN A 366 12.79 -10.29 25.45
N HIS A 367 12.79 -9.99 26.76
CA HIS A 367 13.47 -10.79 27.77
C HIS A 367 12.92 -12.22 27.87
N ALA A 368 11.60 -12.37 28.00
CA ALA A 368 10.95 -13.68 28.09
C ALA A 368 11.17 -14.50 26.81
N THR A 369 11.00 -13.87 25.64
CA THR A 369 11.23 -14.50 24.34
C THR A 369 12.70 -14.93 24.18
N MET A 370 13.66 -14.10 24.59
CA MET A 370 15.08 -14.45 24.51
C MET A 370 15.43 -15.67 25.37
N ASN A 371 14.92 -15.72 26.61
CA ASN A 371 15.14 -16.85 27.50
C ASN A 371 14.57 -18.14 26.90
N HIS A 372 13.32 -18.11 26.44
CA HIS A 372 12.64 -19.25 25.80
C HIS A 372 13.36 -19.72 24.53
N PHE A 373 13.72 -18.78 23.65
CA PHE A 373 14.47 -19.06 22.42
C PHE A 373 15.82 -19.72 22.73
N GLY A 374 16.56 -19.19 23.69
CA GLY A 374 17.83 -19.77 24.12
C GLY A 374 17.64 -21.15 24.77
N GLU A 375 16.61 -21.35 25.60
CA GLU A 375 16.35 -22.65 26.22
C GLU A 375 16.13 -23.75 25.17
N LEU A 376 15.28 -23.51 24.17
CA LEU A 376 15.00 -24.50 23.13
C LEU A 376 16.23 -24.83 22.27
N LEU A 377 17.03 -23.82 21.91
CA LEU A 377 18.26 -24.04 21.14
C LEU A 377 19.29 -24.87 21.91
N PHE A 378 19.51 -24.56 23.20
CA PHE A 378 20.46 -25.31 24.01
C PHE A 378 19.95 -26.69 24.41
N GLN A 379 18.64 -26.87 24.62
CA GLN A 379 18.02 -28.18 24.78
C GLN A 379 18.31 -29.09 23.58
N ASN A 380 18.20 -28.55 22.35
CA ASN A 380 18.52 -29.31 21.15
C ASN A 380 20.02 -29.60 21.01
N LEU A 381 20.86 -28.57 21.19
CA LEU A 381 22.32 -28.69 21.06
C LEU A 381 22.93 -29.70 22.03
N LEU A 382 22.40 -29.76 23.26
CA LEU A 382 22.87 -30.63 24.32
C LEU A 382 22.16 -32.01 24.32
N ASN A 383 21.25 -32.26 23.39
CA ASN A 383 20.54 -33.53 23.30
C ASN A 383 21.46 -34.63 22.73
N PRO A 384 21.72 -35.74 23.47
CA PRO A 384 22.55 -36.83 22.97
C PRO A 384 21.94 -37.59 21.79
N ASN A 385 20.62 -37.47 21.57
CA ASN A 385 19.89 -38.09 20.46
C ASN A 385 19.63 -37.10 19.30
N ARG A 386 20.38 -35.99 19.23
CA ARG A 386 20.28 -34.99 18.17
C ARG A 386 20.54 -35.64 16.79
N ASP A 387 19.61 -35.47 15.84
CA ASP A 387 19.79 -36.01 14.48
C ASP A 387 20.81 -35.16 13.71
N PRO A 388 21.98 -35.71 13.34
CA PRO A 388 23.03 -35.00 12.61
C PRO A 388 22.70 -34.84 11.12
N ARG A 389 21.43 -34.90 10.71
CA ARG A 389 20.97 -34.51 9.37
C ARG A 389 20.03 -33.31 9.42
N MET A 390 19.48 -32.99 10.59
CA MET A 390 18.50 -31.92 10.75
C MET A 390 19.18 -30.59 11.13
N HIS A 391 18.54 -29.48 10.77
CA HIS A 391 18.91 -28.15 11.22
C HIS A 391 18.34 -27.88 12.62
N ASP A 392 19.11 -27.22 13.48
CA ASP A 392 18.63 -26.81 14.80
C ASP A 392 17.89 -25.47 14.73
N LEU A 393 18.35 -24.57 13.85
CA LEU A 393 17.81 -23.23 13.70
C LEU A 393 17.63 -22.89 12.22
N VAL A 394 16.41 -22.55 11.83
CA VAL A 394 16.06 -22.05 10.50
C VAL A 394 15.62 -20.60 10.59
N LEU A 395 16.38 -19.74 9.95
CA LEU A 395 16.18 -18.29 9.86
C LEU A 395 15.63 -17.96 8.48
N TYR A 396 14.53 -17.22 8.42
CA TYR A 396 13.94 -16.87 7.14
C TYR A 396 13.28 -15.50 7.12
N GLY A 397 13.35 -14.88 5.95
CA GLY A 397 12.76 -13.59 5.65
C GLY A 397 12.88 -13.30 4.17
N VAL A 398 12.46 -12.11 3.76
CA VAL A 398 12.62 -11.64 2.37
C VAL A 398 13.45 -10.37 2.34
N ASP A 399 13.97 -10.06 1.16
CA ASP A 399 14.59 -8.78 0.87
C ASP A 399 15.74 -8.45 1.85
N PHE A 400 15.81 -7.25 2.43
CA PHE A 400 16.88 -6.90 3.37
C PHE A 400 16.87 -7.74 4.67
N ASN A 401 15.71 -8.29 5.08
CA ASN A 401 15.65 -9.18 6.24
C ASN A 401 16.42 -10.47 5.98
N GLN A 402 16.35 -11.00 4.75
CA GLN A 402 17.15 -12.15 4.34
C GLN A 402 18.66 -11.82 4.42
N ASP A 403 19.05 -10.64 3.94
CA ASP A 403 20.45 -10.21 3.95
C ASP A 403 20.98 -10.06 5.40
N LEU A 404 20.20 -9.46 6.31
CA LEU A 404 20.54 -9.37 7.75
C LEU A 404 20.61 -10.74 8.44
N LEU A 405 19.68 -11.65 8.12
CA LEU A 405 19.65 -13.00 8.68
C LEU A 405 20.84 -13.85 8.23
N ASN A 406 21.28 -13.71 6.98
CA ASN A 406 22.48 -14.40 6.49
C ASN A 406 23.73 -13.97 7.29
N GLU A 407 23.92 -12.67 7.50
CA GLU A 407 25.03 -12.18 8.32
C GLU A 407 24.92 -12.59 9.78
N PHE A 408 23.71 -12.57 10.35
CA PHE A 408 23.48 -13.07 11.71
C PHE A 408 23.80 -14.57 11.82
N ALA A 409 23.43 -15.39 10.83
CA ALA A 409 23.74 -16.81 10.80
C ALA A 409 25.26 -17.06 10.75
N ILE A 410 26.01 -16.29 9.95
CA ILE A 410 27.47 -16.39 9.88
C ILE A 410 28.09 -16.04 11.25
N ALA A 411 27.62 -14.96 11.88
CA ALA A 411 28.09 -14.54 13.20
C ALA A 411 27.73 -15.57 14.30
N LEU A 412 26.54 -16.15 14.25
CA LEU A 412 26.12 -17.14 15.23
C LEU A 412 26.88 -18.46 15.06
N HIS A 413 27.14 -18.88 13.82
CA HIS A 413 27.95 -20.05 13.52
C HIS A 413 29.42 -19.88 13.93
N SER A 414 29.98 -18.66 13.88
CA SER A 414 31.36 -18.44 14.33
C SER A 414 31.51 -18.53 15.87
N VAL A 415 30.45 -18.19 16.60
CA VAL A 415 30.37 -18.34 18.07
C VAL A 415 30.04 -19.79 18.46
N LEU A 416 29.12 -20.44 17.74
CA LEU A 416 28.65 -21.80 17.96
C LEU A 416 28.85 -22.65 16.69
N PRO A 417 30.07 -23.11 16.39
CA PRO A 417 30.34 -23.96 15.22
C PRO A 417 29.48 -25.24 15.19
N GLY A 418 29.19 -25.79 16.38
CA GLY A 418 28.33 -26.97 16.52
C GLY A 418 26.85 -26.74 16.19
N LEU A 419 26.38 -25.49 16.04
CA LEU A 419 24.99 -25.17 15.73
C LEU A 419 24.73 -25.23 14.21
N ARG A 420 23.77 -26.06 13.80
CA ARG A 420 23.39 -26.24 12.39
C ARG A 420 22.31 -25.24 12.04
N ILE A 421 22.76 -24.12 11.50
CA ILE A 421 21.90 -22.99 11.15
C ILE A 421 21.67 -22.96 9.64
N ARG A 422 20.44 -22.67 9.23
CA ARG A 422 20.11 -22.34 7.84
C ARG A 422 19.47 -20.96 7.79
N ALA A 423 20.02 -20.05 6.97
CA ALA A 423 19.40 -18.76 6.69
C ALA A 423 19.06 -18.66 5.21
N GLU A 424 17.79 -18.41 4.89
CA GLU A 424 17.32 -18.40 3.50
C GLU A 424 16.15 -17.45 3.23
N ASN A 425 15.86 -17.26 1.95
CA ASN A 425 14.62 -16.65 1.52
C ASN A 425 13.43 -17.52 1.94
N SER A 426 12.36 -16.92 2.47
CA SER A 426 11.12 -17.62 2.85
C SER A 426 10.58 -18.54 1.75
N GLY A 427 10.68 -18.14 0.48
CA GLY A 427 10.24 -18.97 -0.66
C GLY A 427 11.06 -20.26 -0.86
N ASN A 428 12.34 -20.27 -0.48
CA ASN A 428 13.17 -21.48 -0.54
C ASN A 428 12.84 -22.43 0.60
N VAL A 429 12.61 -21.91 1.81
CA VAL A 429 12.15 -22.71 2.96
C VAL A 429 10.83 -23.40 2.64
N LEU A 430 9.87 -22.70 2.01
CA LEU A 430 8.62 -23.31 1.56
C LEU A 430 8.83 -24.44 0.54
N LYS A 431 9.79 -24.28 -0.38
CA LYS A 431 10.13 -25.33 -1.36
C LYS A 431 10.72 -26.54 -0.65
N GLU A 432 11.62 -26.33 0.30
CA GLU A 432 12.21 -27.41 1.10
C GLU A 432 11.18 -28.11 1.98
N MET A 433 10.26 -27.39 2.63
CA MET A 433 9.16 -27.99 3.40
C MET A 433 8.24 -28.84 2.50
N LYS A 434 7.88 -28.34 1.31
CA LYS A 434 7.08 -29.09 0.32
C LYS A 434 7.82 -30.36 -0.14
N ARG A 435 9.14 -30.25 -0.34
CA ARG A 435 9.99 -31.37 -0.74
C ARG A 435 10.12 -32.42 0.38
N THR A 436 10.33 -31.96 1.61
CA THR A 436 10.37 -32.79 2.82
C THR A 436 9.09 -33.61 2.95
N GLN A 437 7.93 -32.96 2.78
CA GLN A 437 6.63 -33.61 2.88
C GLN A 437 6.38 -34.63 1.75
N ARG A 438 6.81 -34.34 0.51
CA ARG A 438 6.57 -35.20 -0.66
C ARG A 438 7.56 -36.35 -0.79
N GLU A 439 8.83 -36.09 -0.53
CA GLU A 439 9.95 -37.00 -0.81
C GLU A 439 10.52 -37.64 0.46
N GLY A 440 10.23 -37.09 1.65
CA GLY A 440 10.84 -37.52 2.92
C GLY A 440 12.32 -37.12 3.05
N ILE A 441 12.84 -36.28 2.15
CA ILE A 441 14.25 -35.86 2.08
C ILE A 441 14.40 -34.42 2.57
N GLY A 442 14.03 -34.18 3.83
CA GLY A 442 14.12 -32.86 4.47
C GLY A 442 15.18 -32.76 5.54
N CYS A 443 15.71 -31.54 5.72
CA CYS A 443 16.62 -31.21 6.82
C CYS A 443 15.90 -30.51 7.99
N TYR A 444 14.56 -30.53 8.02
CA TYR A 444 13.73 -29.96 9.09
C TYR A 444 13.07 -31.08 9.89
N GLY A 445 13.28 -31.11 11.20
CA GLY A 445 12.72 -32.11 12.09
C GLY A 445 11.86 -31.51 13.20
N PRO A 446 11.19 -32.33 14.03
CA PRO A 446 10.32 -31.86 15.13
C PRO A 446 11.04 -30.97 16.16
N SER A 447 12.36 -31.11 16.28
CA SER A 447 13.17 -30.30 17.19
C SER A 447 13.62 -28.98 16.57
N THR A 448 13.51 -28.79 15.25
CA THR A 448 14.01 -27.57 14.57
C THR A 448 13.31 -26.32 15.10
N VAL A 449 14.08 -25.29 15.46
CA VAL A 449 13.58 -23.97 15.85
C VAL A 449 13.52 -23.07 14.62
N PHE A 450 12.41 -22.36 14.46
CA PHE A 450 12.17 -21.46 13.34
C PHE A 450 12.13 -20.01 13.82
N LEU A 451 12.85 -19.11 13.16
CA LEU A 451 12.75 -17.67 13.39
C LEU A 451 12.48 -16.93 12.08
N GLY A 452 11.23 -16.47 11.93
CA GLY A 452 10.77 -15.69 10.79
C GLY A 452 10.92 -14.19 11.06
N VAL A 453 11.60 -13.47 10.18
CA VAL A 453 11.75 -12.01 10.29
C VAL A 453 10.87 -11.32 9.25
N SER A 454 9.92 -10.51 9.73
CA SER A 454 9.07 -9.66 8.89
C SER A 454 8.70 -8.39 9.64
N ASN A 455 9.24 -7.26 9.19
CA ASN A 455 8.94 -5.96 9.80
C ASN A 455 7.53 -5.46 9.48
N SER A 456 7.01 -5.75 8.27
CA SER A 456 5.60 -5.49 7.96
C SER A 456 4.70 -6.47 8.70
N ALA A 457 5.27 -7.61 9.08
CA ALA A 457 4.59 -8.73 9.71
C ALA A 457 3.39 -9.25 8.91
N GLN A 458 3.45 -9.06 7.59
CA GLN A 458 2.47 -9.51 6.59
C GLN A 458 3.13 -10.08 5.35
N THR A 459 4.47 -10.22 5.33
CA THR A 459 5.16 -10.82 4.19
C THR A 459 4.63 -12.23 3.97
N GLN A 460 3.83 -12.40 2.92
CA GLN A 460 3.06 -13.61 2.64
C GLN A 460 3.91 -14.87 2.67
N SER A 461 5.06 -14.87 1.99
CA SER A 461 5.98 -16.00 1.97
C SER A 461 6.53 -16.33 3.36
N THR A 462 6.82 -15.32 4.19
CA THR A 462 7.27 -15.52 5.57
C THR A 462 6.13 -16.03 6.46
N LEU A 463 4.90 -15.50 6.31
CA LEU A 463 3.72 -15.96 7.05
C LEU A 463 3.34 -17.40 6.71
N ALA A 464 3.43 -17.78 5.44
CA ALA A 464 3.21 -19.14 4.99
C ALA A 464 4.22 -20.12 5.60
N VAL A 465 5.50 -19.71 5.75
CA VAL A 465 6.49 -20.53 6.46
C VAL A 465 6.12 -20.66 7.93
N VAL A 466 5.72 -19.59 8.62
CA VAL A 466 5.31 -19.67 10.04
C VAL A 466 4.18 -20.69 10.24
N ARG A 467 3.12 -20.60 9.42
CA ARG A 467 1.98 -21.53 9.52
C ARG A 467 2.41 -22.98 9.32
N LYS A 468 3.22 -23.26 8.29
CA LYS A 468 3.72 -24.62 8.02
C LYS A 468 4.73 -25.12 9.05
N ALA A 469 5.58 -24.23 9.56
CA ALA A 469 6.52 -24.55 10.63
C ALA A 469 5.75 -24.93 11.90
N ARG A 470 4.71 -24.17 12.26
CA ARG A 470 3.84 -24.50 13.39
C ARG A 470 3.21 -25.88 13.27
N ASP A 471 2.72 -26.22 12.08
CA ASP A 471 2.14 -27.55 11.83
C ASP A 471 3.19 -28.67 11.91
N LEU A 472 4.47 -28.37 11.64
CA LEU A 472 5.58 -29.32 11.67
C LEU A 472 6.19 -29.51 13.07
N VAL A 473 6.45 -28.42 13.80
CA VAL A 473 7.24 -28.41 15.04
C VAL A 473 6.50 -27.88 16.27
N GLY A 474 5.24 -27.46 16.13
CA GLY A 474 4.48 -26.79 17.19
C GLY A 474 4.74 -25.28 17.24
N ALA A 475 3.84 -24.55 17.88
CA ALA A 475 3.93 -23.09 18.02
C ALA A 475 5.11 -22.69 18.93
N GLU A 476 5.42 -23.51 19.92
CA GLU A 476 6.45 -23.27 20.93
C GLU A 476 7.87 -23.17 20.35
N ARG A 477 8.13 -23.81 19.21
CA ARG A 477 9.42 -23.78 18.48
C ARG A 477 9.45 -22.78 17.31
N CYS A 478 8.36 -22.05 17.11
CA CYS A 478 8.26 -21.02 16.09
C CYS A 478 8.37 -19.63 16.73
N PHE A 479 9.26 -18.81 16.20
CA PHE A 479 9.53 -17.46 16.65
C PHE A 479 9.38 -16.48 15.50
N VAL A 480 8.99 -15.25 15.82
CA VAL A 480 8.89 -14.17 14.85
C VAL A 480 9.57 -12.92 15.36
N LEU A 481 10.30 -12.23 14.49
CA LEU A 481 10.79 -10.87 14.73
C LEU A 481 9.94 -9.90 13.91
N SER A 482 9.31 -8.94 14.58
CA SER A 482 8.44 -7.95 13.94
C SER A 482 8.57 -6.58 14.59
N GLN A 483 7.86 -5.58 14.08
CA GLN A 483 7.89 -4.24 14.65
C GLN A 483 7.12 -4.13 15.98
N SER A 484 6.03 -4.87 16.14
CA SER A 484 5.13 -4.83 17.30
C SER A 484 4.45 -6.18 17.52
N PHE A 485 3.81 -6.39 18.66
CA PHE A 485 3.13 -7.66 18.98
C PHE A 485 1.85 -7.92 18.17
N LEU A 486 1.23 -6.88 17.59
CA LEU A 486 -0.04 -6.98 16.87
C LEU A 486 0.13 -7.22 15.37
N ASN A 487 0.19 -8.47 14.94
CA ASN A 487 0.26 -8.74 13.51
C ASN A 487 -0.14 -10.18 13.15
N SER A 488 -0.22 -10.41 11.84
CA SER A 488 -0.61 -11.72 11.29
C SER A 488 0.39 -12.83 11.62
N MET A 489 1.67 -12.50 11.86
CA MET A 489 2.70 -13.47 12.20
C MET A 489 2.55 -13.95 13.64
N THR A 490 2.33 -13.05 14.59
CA THR A 490 2.12 -13.39 16.02
C THR A 490 0.77 -14.07 16.23
N GLU A 491 -0.26 -13.65 15.50
CA GLU A 491 -1.54 -14.34 15.44
C GLU A 491 -1.37 -15.78 14.92
N ALA A 492 -0.56 -16.00 13.88
CA ALA A 492 -0.29 -17.34 13.38
C ALA A 492 0.39 -18.25 14.42
N LEU A 493 1.10 -17.68 15.40
CA LEU A 493 1.66 -18.41 16.55
C LEU A 493 0.65 -18.62 17.69
N GLY A 494 -0.56 -18.06 17.60
CA GLY A 494 -1.60 -18.18 18.61
C GLY A 494 -1.64 -17.04 19.63
N GLN A 495 -0.97 -15.90 19.39
CA GLN A 495 -1.02 -14.75 20.29
C GLN A 495 -2.46 -14.21 20.40
N GLY A 496 -2.99 -14.18 21.63
CA GLY A 496 -4.26 -13.54 21.95
C GLY A 496 -4.10 -12.04 22.18
N TYR A 497 -5.14 -11.27 21.82
CA TYR A 497 -5.10 -9.80 21.82
C TYR A 497 -6.03 -9.16 22.83
N GLN A 498 -6.73 -9.95 23.64
CA GLN A 498 -7.44 -9.39 24.78
C GLN A 498 -6.44 -8.79 25.77
N PRO A 499 -6.77 -7.69 26.47
CA PRO A 499 -5.87 -7.08 27.44
C PRO A 499 -5.33 -8.05 28.49
N ASP A 500 -6.13 -9.05 28.87
CA ASP A 500 -5.82 -10.08 29.87
C ASP A 500 -5.11 -11.33 29.30
N ASP A 501 -4.99 -11.47 27.97
CA ASP A 501 -4.26 -12.61 27.41
C ASP A 501 -2.76 -12.53 27.79
N PRO A 502 -2.06 -13.65 28.01
CA PRO A 502 -0.62 -13.61 28.22
C PRO A 502 0.11 -13.20 26.93
N ILE A 503 1.24 -12.51 27.06
CA ILE A 503 2.19 -12.33 25.94
C ILE A 503 2.94 -13.66 25.80
N LEU A 504 2.84 -14.29 24.63
CA LEU A 504 3.55 -15.53 24.34
C LEU A 504 5.06 -15.23 24.14
N PRO A 505 5.96 -16.05 24.71
CA PRO A 505 7.41 -15.84 24.63
C PRO A 505 8.00 -16.28 23.28
N ASN A 506 7.30 -15.99 22.18
CA ASN A 506 7.63 -16.42 20.83
C ASN A 506 7.80 -15.23 19.86
N THR A 507 7.65 -14.01 20.36
CA THR A 507 7.72 -12.79 19.56
C THR A 507 8.87 -11.92 20.03
N PHE A 508 9.80 -11.65 19.13
CA PHE A 508 10.75 -10.56 19.28
C PHE A 508 10.18 -9.30 18.62
N VAL A 509 10.33 -8.17 19.29
CA VAL A 509 9.93 -6.85 18.78
C VAL A 509 11.14 -5.95 18.61
N ASN A 510 11.26 -5.31 17.44
CA ASN A 510 12.34 -4.34 17.18
C ASN A 510 12.03 -2.92 17.68
N LEU A 511 10.80 -2.68 18.16
CA LEU A 511 10.37 -1.43 18.79
C LEU A 511 10.53 -0.17 17.92
N SER A 512 10.77 -0.35 16.61
CA SER A 512 10.93 0.75 15.68
C SER A 512 9.66 1.57 15.48
N HIS A 513 8.51 1.21 16.04
CA HIS A 513 7.29 2.03 16.00
C HIS A 513 7.24 3.10 17.10
N LEU A 514 8.15 3.07 18.08
CA LEU A 514 8.17 4.02 19.20
C LEU A 514 8.94 5.30 18.86
N SER A 515 8.61 6.39 19.57
CA SER A 515 9.28 7.69 19.50
C SER A 515 9.68 8.21 20.90
N PRO A 516 10.68 9.11 21.01
CA PRO A 516 11.19 9.62 22.29
C PRO A 516 10.17 10.39 23.13
N ASP A 517 9.17 11.00 22.48
CA ASP A 517 8.10 11.77 23.12
C ASP A 517 6.97 10.91 23.69
N GLY A 518 7.18 9.59 23.75
CA GLY A 518 6.18 8.62 24.20
C GLY A 518 5.11 8.31 23.14
N THR A 519 5.17 8.94 21.97
CA THR A 519 4.27 8.61 20.88
C THR A 519 4.69 7.32 20.20
N SER A 520 3.73 6.66 19.56
CA SER A 520 4.01 5.51 18.72
C SER A 520 3.26 5.62 17.41
N GLY A 521 3.92 5.26 16.31
CA GLY A 521 3.41 5.45 14.97
C GLY A 521 3.74 4.28 14.05
N ARG A 522 2.91 4.10 13.02
CA ARG A 522 3.20 3.16 11.93
C ARG A 522 4.42 3.68 11.16
N ARG A 523 5.56 2.99 11.27
CA ARG A 523 6.66 3.17 10.31
C ARG A 523 6.57 2.08 9.27
N ARG A 524 6.51 2.45 7.99
CA ARG A 524 6.32 1.44 6.94
C ARG A 524 7.58 0.59 6.82
N ALA A 525 7.37 -0.72 6.81
CA ALA A 525 8.44 -1.70 6.85
C ALA A 525 9.33 -1.73 5.61
N GLU A 526 8.89 -1.14 4.49
CA GLU A 526 9.68 -1.10 3.26
C GLU A 526 10.70 0.06 3.21
N ALA A 527 10.59 1.04 4.12
CA ALA A 527 11.62 2.06 4.26
C ALA A 527 12.85 1.44 4.95
N ALA A 528 13.95 1.30 4.20
CA ALA A 528 15.23 0.84 4.71
C ALA A 528 15.94 1.92 5.55
N THR A 529 15.30 2.40 6.63
CA THR A 529 15.80 3.43 7.56
C THR A 529 15.96 2.82 8.96
N ILE A 530 15.23 3.32 9.95
CA ILE A 530 15.28 2.90 11.35
C ILE A 530 14.89 1.44 11.57
N VAL A 531 14.00 0.89 10.74
CA VAL A 531 13.51 -0.49 10.84
C VAL A 531 14.65 -1.51 10.66
N VAL A 532 15.53 -1.27 9.69
CA VAL A 532 16.71 -2.12 9.42
C VAL A 532 17.69 -2.06 10.60
N VAL A 533 17.95 -0.83 11.09
CA VAL A 533 18.84 -0.57 12.23
C VAL A 533 18.35 -1.29 13.48
N ALA A 534 17.05 -1.14 13.79
CA ALA A 534 16.42 -1.78 14.93
C ALA A 534 16.45 -3.32 14.81
N THR A 535 16.17 -3.86 13.62
CA THR A 535 16.24 -5.29 13.34
C THR A 535 17.65 -5.85 13.57
N GLN A 536 18.69 -5.16 13.07
CA GLN A 536 20.08 -5.55 13.30
C GLN A 536 20.45 -5.48 14.78
N ALA A 537 19.96 -4.49 15.52
CA ALA A 537 20.19 -4.36 16.96
C ALA A 537 19.60 -5.55 17.73
N VAL A 538 18.34 -5.92 17.47
CA VAL A 538 17.71 -7.09 18.12
C VAL A 538 18.48 -8.37 17.81
N LEU A 539 18.85 -8.61 16.55
CA LEU A 539 19.66 -9.78 16.18
C LEU A 539 21.04 -9.77 16.87
N THR A 540 21.60 -8.59 17.14
CA THR A 540 22.88 -8.45 17.87
C THR A 540 22.70 -8.79 19.34
N GLU A 541 21.59 -8.37 19.96
CA GLU A 541 21.26 -8.76 21.33
C GLU A 541 21.02 -10.26 21.47
N ILE A 542 20.34 -10.88 20.51
CA ILE A 542 20.18 -12.35 20.48
C ILE A 542 21.55 -13.03 20.40
N LEU A 543 22.45 -12.57 19.53
CA LEU A 543 23.80 -13.12 19.40
C LEU A 543 24.56 -13.07 20.73
N ILE A 544 24.55 -11.91 21.42
CA ILE A 544 25.28 -11.73 22.68
C ILE A 544 24.70 -12.62 23.78
N HIS A 545 23.37 -12.71 23.88
CA HIS A 545 22.71 -13.57 24.86
C HIS A 545 23.03 -15.05 24.63
N LEU A 546 22.98 -15.51 23.37
CA LEU A 546 23.34 -16.89 23.04
C LEU A 546 24.82 -17.18 23.31
N ALA A 547 25.72 -16.24 22.98
CA ALA A 547 27.14 -16.37 23.28
C ALA A 547 27.41 -16.48 24.79
N ARG A 548 26.76 -15.62 25.60
CA ARG A 548 26.85 -15.68 27.07
C ARG A 548 26.36 -17.03 27.61
N LYS A 549 25.18 -17.46 27.17
CA LYS A 549 24.56 -18.73 27.58
C LYS A 549 25.43 -19.92 27.18
N ALA A 550 26.13 -19.84 26.04
CA ALA A 550 27.07 -20.87 25.61
C ALA A 550 28.29 -21.01 26.52
N ILE A 551 28.91 -19.88 26.89
CA ILE A 551 30.05 -19.85 27.80
C ILE A 551 29.64 -20.43 29.16
N GLU A 552 28.47 -20.03 29.68
CA GLU A 552 27.91 -20.55 30.93
C GLU A 552 27.64 -22.06 30.85
N ALA A 553 26.99 -22.54 29.78
CA ALA A 553 26.74 -23.98 29.56
C ALA A 553 28.05 -24.79 29.43
N TYR A 554 29.03 -24.28 28.69
CA TYR A 554 30.33 -24.94 28.53
C TYR A 554 31.10 -25.05 29.85
N SER A 555 30.98 -24.05 30.73
CA SER A 555 31.63 -24.05 32.05
C SER A 555 31.05 -25.06 33.05
N THR A 556 29.81 -25.50 32.83
CA THR A 556 29.08 -26.41 33.74
C THR A 556 29.15 -27.88 33.31
N LEU A 557 29.56 -28.16 32.08
CA LEU A 557 29.74 -29.53 31.56
C LEU A 557 30.97 -30.20 32.20
N SER A 558 30.79 -31.43 32.71
CA SER A 558 31.86 -32.21 33.33
C SER A 558 32.90 -32.67 32.30
N ARG A 559 34.20 -32.67 32.66
CA ARG A 559 35.31 -33.12 31.78
C ARG A 559 35.15 -34.53 31.19
N GLU A 560 34.43 -35.42 31.87
CA GLU A 560 34.13 -36.78 31.39
C GLU A 560 33.06 -36.80 30.28
N VAL A 561 32.10 -35.86 30.29
CA VAL A 561 31.09 -35.67 29.23
C VAL A 561 31.74 -35.05 27.98
N LEU A 562 32.70 -34.14 28.19
CA LEU A 562 33.52 -33.49 27.15
C LEU A 562 34.54 -34.42 26.48
N THR A 563 34.71 -35.65 26.97
CA THR A 563 35.67 -36.63 26.39
C THR A 563 34.99 -37.91 25.90
N GLY A 564 33.78 -38.23 26.38
CA GLY A 564 33.04 -39.44 26.01
C GLY A 564 31.81 -39.24 25.11
N GLN A 565 31.23 -38.03 25.01
CA GLN A 565 29.97 -37.79 24.27
C GLN A 565 29.95 -36.47 23.45
N SER A 566 31.03 -35.68 23.46
CA SER A 566 31.06 -34.32 22.88
C SER A 566 31.46 -34.25 21.40
N GLY A 567 30.87 -35.09 20.56
CA GLY A 567 31.04 -34.94 19.11
C GLY A 567 30.43 -33.63 18.58
N ASP A 568 29.40 -33.09 19.24
CA ASP A 568 28.45 -32.18 18.59
C ASP A 568 28.23 -30.80 19.24
N PHE A 569 28.62 -30.58 20.51
CA PHE A 569 28.60 -29.26 21.14
C PHE A 569 29.99 -28.65 21.14
N GLU A 570 30.26 -27.86 20.09
CA GLU A 570 31.52 -27.15 19.91
C GLU A 570 31.30 -25.65 20.21
N LEU A 571 31.96 -25.17 21.27
CA LEU A 571 32.13 -23.75 21.55
C LEU A 571 33.50 -23.33 21.05
N ARG A 572 33.59 -22.14 20.46
CA ARG A 572 34.86 -21.59 20.06
C ARG A 572 35.82 -21.46 21.25
N SER A 573 37.00 -22.06 21.15
CA SER A 573 37.91 -22.28 22.29
C SER A 573 38.52 -21.00 22.89
N ASP A 574 38.58 -19.92 22.11
CA ASP A 574 39.14 -18.62 22.49
C ASP A 574 38.08 -17.64 23.02
N LEU A 575 36.79 -17.96 22.96
CA LEU A 575 35.71 -17.08 23.41
C LEU A 575 35.59 -17.08 24.95
N GLN A 576 35.65 -15.89 25.55
CA GLN A 576 35.62 -15.72 27.01
C GLN A 576 34.56 -14.71 27.48
N MET A 577 34.23 -14.73 28.77
CA MET A 577 33.30 -13.75 29.35
C MET A 577 33.83 -12.31 29.28
N SER A 578 35.16 -12.14 29.32
CA SER A 578 35.84 -10.86 29.08
C SER A 578 35.56 -10.28 27.69
N ASP A 579 35.39 -11.15 26.68
CA ASP A 579 35.06 -10.75 25.33
C ASP A 579 33.65 -10.18 25.23
N ILE A 580 32.68 -10.83 25.89
CA ILE A 580 31.29 -10.34 25.97
C ILE A 580 31.26 -8.96 26.63
N LYS A 581 32.01 -8.80 27.73
CA LYS A 581 32.15 -7.50 28.39
C LYS A 581 32.74 -6.44 27.46
N ALA A 582 33.79 -6.78 26.71
CA ALA A 582 34.40 -5.85 25.78
C ALA A 582 33.44 -5.47 24.66
N PHE A 583 32.71 -6.43 24.07
CA PHE A 583 31.68 -6.15 23.08
C PHE A 583 30.64 -5.15 23.61
N ARG A 584 30.18 -5.32 24.86
CA ARG A 584 29.25 -4.38 25.51
C ARG A 584 29.84 -2.98 25.69
N GLU A 585 31.13 -2.86 26.03
CA GLU A 585 31.80 -1.56 26.11
C GLU A 585 31.89 -0.87 24.73
N PHE A 586 32.23 -1.62 23.67
CA PHE A 586 32.18 -1.11 22.30
C PHE A 586 30.77 -0.72 21.87
N GLN A 587 29.77 -1.54 22.19
CA GLN A 587 28.37 -1.26 21.89
C GLN A 587 27.89 0.02 22.57
N ALA A 588 28.23 0.22 23.85
CA ALA A 588 27.89 1.43 24.59
C ALA A 588 28.51 2.68 23.95
N ALA A 589 29.76 2.62 23.51
CA ALA A 589 30.41 3.72 22.80
C ALA A 589 29.78 3.99 21.43
N VAL A 590 29.51 2.95 20.63
CA VAL A 590 28.91 3.12 19.30
C VAL A 590 27.47 3.65 19.40
N TYR A 591 26.62 3.06 20.25
CA TYR A 591 25.21 3.44 20.37
C TYR A 591 25.04 4.77 21.12
N GLY A 592 25.90 5.05 22.10
CA GLY A 592 25.80 6.23 22.97
C GLY A 592 26.56 7.45 22.47
N VAL A 593 27.55 7.29 21.58
CA VAL A 593 28.43 8.39 21.13
C VAL A 593 28.52 8.46 19.60
N ASP A 594 29.03 7.44 18.93
CA ASP A 594 29.33 7.52 17.49
C ASP A 594 28.05 7.68 16.65
N ILE A 595 27.02 6.87 16.90
CA ILE A 595 25.74 6.95 16.19
C ILE A 595 25.05 8.30 16.43
N PRO A 596 24.89 8.80 17.68
CA PRO A 596 24.43 10.16 17.94
C PRO A 596 25.21 11.23 17.18
N ASN A 597 26.54 11.12 17.08
CA ASN A 597 27.34 12.04 16.29
C ASN A 597 27.00 11.94 14.78
N ARG A 598 26.73 10.76 14.23
CA ARG A 598 26.33 10.64 12.81
C ARG A 598 24.98 11.30 12.52
N VAL A 599 23.99 11.08 13.38
CA VAL A 599 22.61 11.56 13.15
C VAL A 599 22.37 12.99 13.63
N GLY A 600 23.15 13.47 14.61
CA GLY A 600 23.05 14.80 15.20
C GLY A 600 22.00 14.92 16.33
N CYS A 601 21.54 13.80 16.88
CA CYS A 601 20.57 13.74 17.99
C CYS A 601 20.97 12.65 18.99
N ASN A 602 20.62 12.83 20.26
CA ASN A 602 20.85 11.84 21.31
C ASN A 602 19.62 10.91 21.49
N ALA A 603 19.73 9.94 22.41
CA ALA A 603 18.64 9.01 22.71
C ALA A 603 17.41 9.65 23.40
N ALA A 604 17.51 10.89 23.88
CA ALA A 604 16.36 11.66 24.36
C ALA A 604 15.63 12.40 23.23
N GLY A 605 16.12 12.30 21.98
CA GLY A 605 15.59 13.05 20.84
C GLY A 605 16.08 14.50 20.78
N GLU A 606 17.00 14.90 21.65
CA GLU A 606 17.55 16.25 21.67
C GLU A 606 18.65 16.39 20.63
N ARG A 607 18.70 17.54 19.94
CA ARG A 607 19.78 17.86 19.03
C ARG A 607 21.09 18.05 19.80
N ILE A 608 22.18 17.51 19.26
CA ILE A 608 23.52 17.67 19.81
C ILE A 608 24.42 18.42 18.85
N ASP A 609 25.41 19.12 19.38
CA ASP A 609 26.50 19.69 18.57
C ASP A 609 27.45 18.56 18.16
N SER A 610 27.17 17.96 17.00
CA SER A 610 27.91 16.81 16.50
C SER A 610 29.17 17.25 15.73
N PRO A 611 30.34 16.66 16.05
CA PRO A 611 31.59 16.91 15.32
C PRO A 611 31.55 16.42 13.86
N ASP A 612 30.61 15.55 13.51
CA ASP A 612 30.52 14.92 12.18
C ASP A 612 29.58 15.65 11.23
N THR A 613 28.74 16.53 11.76
CA THR A 613 27.67 17.19 11.00
C THR A 613 28.21 17.89 9.76
N GLU A 614 29.30 18.64 9.92
CA GLU A 614 29.91 19.39 8.82
C GLU A 614 30.51 18.45 7.77
N ALA A 615 31.19 17.38 8.20
CA ALA A 615 31.80 16.41 7.30
C ALA A 615 30.74 15.67 6.46
N LEU A 616 29.64 15.25 7.09
CA LEU A 616 28.51 14.60 6.42
C LEU A 616 27.76 15.54 5.47
N ASN A 617 27.59 16.81 5.85
CA ASN A 617 27.01 17.84 4.97
C ASN A 617 27.86 18.09 3.73
N ARG A 618 29.18 18.21 3.91
CA ARG A 618 30.12 18.39 2.80
C ARG A 618 30.09 17.20 1.83
N GLU A 619 30.07 15.97 2.35
CA GLU A 619 29.97 14.75 1.54
C GLU A 619 28.64 14.69 0.77
N ALA A 620 27.51 14.96 1.43
CA ALA A 620 26.21 15.00 0.78
C ALA A 620 26.14 16.06 -0.34
N ALA A 621 26.67 17.25 -0.09
CA ALA A 621 26.75 18.31 -1.09
C ALA A 621 27.58 17.91 -2.31
N ALA A 622 28.72 17.27 -2.08
CA ALA A 622 29.59 16.86 -3.17
C ALA A 622 28.96 15.75 -4.04
N ARG A 623 28.23 14.80 -3.43
CA ARG A 623 27.44 13.79 -4.15
C ARG A 623 26.20 14.37 -4.85
N ALA A 624 25.61 15.44 -4.32
CA ALA A 624 24.50 16.15 -4.95
C ALA A 624 24.97 16.92 -6.20
N GLU A 625 26.11 17.60 -6.11
CA GLU A 625 26.72 18.33 -7.24
C GLU A 625 27.02 17.41 -8.42
N ASN A 626 27.43 16.17 -8.16
CA ASN A 626 27.56 15.11 -9.17
C ASN A 626 26.28 14.78 -9.93
N GLN A 627 25.10 15.02 -9.36
CA GLN A 627 23.81 14.81 -10.03
C GLN A 627 23.34 16.07 -10.76
N VAL A 628 23.52 17.22 -10.11
CA VAL A 628 22.97 18.52 -10.52
C VAL A 628 23.79 19.17 -11.63
N GLU A 629 25.09 18.91 -11.72
CA GLU A 629 25.99 19.55 -12.69
C GLU A 629 25.49 19.45 -14.14
N PHE A 630 25.01 18.27 -14.56
CA PHE A 630 24.50 18.08 -15.92
C PHE A 630 23.21 18.85 -16.14
N VAL A 631 22.33 18.90 -15.14
CA VAL A 631 21.05 19.62 -15.23
C VAL A 631 21.31 21.12 -15.35
N ARG A 632 22.28 21.66 -14.61
CA ARG A 632 22.74 23.05 -14.78
C ARG A 632 23.31 23.28 -16.17
N SER A 633 24.15 22.38 -16.68
CA SER A 633 24.70 22.48 -18.04
C SER A 633 23.60 22.44 -19.10
N TYR A 634 22.61 21.56 -18.93
CA TYR A 634 21.46 21.43 -19.82
C TYR A 634 20.58 22.67 -19.80
N ALA A 635 20.34 23.26 -18.62
CA ALA A 635 19.55 24.48 -18.49
C ALA A 635 20.22 25.67 -19.19
N ILE A 636 21.53 25.84 -19.03
CA ILE A 636 22.31 26.87 -19.74
C ILE A 636 22.26 26.62 -21.25
N PHE A 637 22.38 25.36 -21.68
CA PHE A 637 22.31 25.00 -23.10
C PHE A 637 20.90 25.25 -23.68
N ALA A 638 19.84 24.93 -22.94
CA ALA A 638 18.46 25.21 -23.34
C ALA A 638 18.22 26.73 -23.47
N ALA A 639 18.71 27.53 -22.52
CA ALA A 639 18.66 28.98 -22.60
C ALA A 639 19.40 29.50 -23.84
N TYR A 640 20.56 28.94 -24.16
CA TYR A 640 21.29 29.25 -25.39
C TYR A 640 20.48 28.93 -26.65
N ILE A 641 19.83 27.76 -26.73
CA ILE A 641 18.96 27.40 -27.86
C ILE A 641 17.81 28.39 -27.99
N VAL A 642 17.12 28.72 -26.90
CA VAL A 642 16.01 29.67 -26.90
C VAL A 642 16.49 31.04 -27.41
N ILE A 643 17.62 31.54 -26.90
CA ILE A 643 18.16 32.82 -27.33
C ILE A 643 18.50 32.80 -28.83
N ALA A 644 19.25 31.80 -29.27
CA ALA A 644 19.69 31.69 -30.66
C ALA A 644 18.51 31.51 -31.63
N THR A 645 17.46 30.78 -31.23
CA THR A 645 16.30 30.47 -32.08
C THR A 645 15.28 31.60 -32.10
N VAL A 646 14.95 32.18 -30.94
CA VAL A 646 13.90 33.22 -30.83
C VAL A 646 14.40 34.57 -31.33
N PHE A 647 15.63 34.94 -31.00
CA PHE A 647 16.20 36.23 -31.41
C PHE A 647 16.95 36.14 -32.75
N GLY A 648 17.17 34.94 -33.29
CA GLY A 648 17.89 34.76 -34.55
C GLY A 648 19.35 35.21 -34.47
N VAL A 649 19.95 35.20 -33.28
CA VAL A 649 21.32 35.69 -33.02
C VAL A 649 22.23 34.51 -32.69
N PRO A 650 22.76 33.79 -33.70
CA PRO A 650 23.79 32.80 -33.47
C PRO A 650 25.12 33.52 -33.15
N VAL A 651 25.96 32.92 -32.29
CA VAL A 651 27.09 33.61 -31.63
C VAL A 651 28.15 34.03 -32.64
N PHE A 652 28.56 33.13 -33.53
CA PHE A 652 29.56 33.44 -34.54
C PHE A 652 28.96 34.31 -35.64
N GLY A 653 27.71 34.09 -36.04
CA GLY A 653 27.00 35.02 -36.93
C GLY A 653 27.00 36.47 -36.42
N LEU A 654 26.80 36.69 -35.12
CA LEU A 654 26.89 38.04 -34.54
C LEU A 654 28.32 38.59 -34.53
N LEU A 655 29.30 37.79 -34.08
CA LEU A 655 30.70 38.20 -33.97
C LEU A 655 31.34 38.48 -35.34
N PHE A 656 30.92 37.76 -36.38
CA PHE A 656 31.40 37.92 -37.75
C PHE A 656 30.55 38.90 -38.58
N SER A 657 29.40 39.36 -38.08
CA SER A 657 28.54 40.33 -38.78
C SER A 657 29.26 41.60 -39.30
N PRO A 658 30.29 42.17 -38.64
CA PRO A 658 31.03 43.31 -39.18
C PRO A 658 31.91 42.96 -40.40
N PHE A 659 32.13 41.67 -40.66
CA PHE A 659 33.04 41.13 -41.68
C PHE A 659 32.32 40.38 -42.80
N ASP A 660 30.98 40.38 -42.82
CA ASP A 660 30.16 39.67 -43.82
C ASP A 660 30.38 40.15 -45.26
N PHE A 661 31.06 41.29 -45.45
CA PHE A 661 31.48 41.78 -46.77
C PHE A 661 32.62 40.94 -47.40
N LEU A 662 33.30 40.09 -46.63
CA LEU A 662 34.34 39.19 -47.12
C LEU A 662 33.72 37.86 -47.58
N ALA A 663 34.00 37.47 -48.83
CA ALA A 663 33.47 36.24 -49.42
C ALA A 663 33.86 35.01 -48.58
N GLY A 664 32.86 34.20 -48.21
CA GLY A 664 33.04 32.95 -47.45
C GLY A 664 32.96 33.10 -45.92
N VAL A 665 33.02 34.31 -45.37
CA VAL A 665 32.95 34.54 -43.91
C VAL A 665 31.59 34.13 -43.33
N GLY A 666 30.48 34.47 -43.99
CA GLY A 666 29.15 34.06 -43.54
C GLY A 666 28.96 32.54 -43.51
N LEU A 667 29.50 31.81 -44.52
CA LEU A 667 29.45 30.34 -44.52
C LEU A 667 30.31 29.75 -43.40
N ALA A 668 31.51 30.30 -43.18
CA ALA A 668 32.37 29.88 -42.07
C ALA A 668 31.71 30.13 -40.71
N ALA A 669 31.06 31.28 -40.52
CA ALA A 669 30.31 31.61 -39.30
C ALA A 669 29.18 30.60 -39.05
N HIS A 670 28.39 30.26 -40.07
CA HIS A 670 27.34 29.23 -39.97
C HIS A 670 27.88 27.84 -39.64
N VAL A 671 29.00 27.43 -40.24
CA VAL A 671 29.65 26.14 -39.91
C VAL A 671 30.15 26.13 -38.47
N LEU A 672 30.72 27.23 -37.99
CA LEU A 672 31.18 27.37 -36.61
C LEU A 672 30.02 27.38 -35.61
N ASP A 673 28.90 28.04 -35.93
CA ASP A 673 27.69 27.99 -35.11
C ASP A 673 27.09 26.58 -35.09
N ALA A 674 27.05 25.86 -36.21
CA ALA A 674 26.61 24.47 -36.24
C ALA A 674 27.52 23.54 -35.40
N ALA A 675 28.85 23.73 -35.49
CA ALA A 675 29.80 23.01 -34.66
C ALA A 675 29.64 23.35 -33.16
N LEU A 676 29.36 24.62 -32.84
CA LEU A 676 29.03 25.05 -31.48
C LEU A 676 27.73 24.41 -31.01
N PHE A 677 26.66 24.39 -31.80
CA PHE A 677 25.41 23.71 -31.41
C PHE A 677 25.61 22.22 -31.09
N LEU A 678 26.43 21.52 -31.85
CA LEU A 678 26.75 20.10 -31.62
C LEU A 678 27.61 19.87 -30.36
N THR A 679 28.42 20.85 -29.96
CA THR A 679 29.41 20.71 -28.87
C THR A 679 29.13 21.57 -27.64
N ALA A 680 28.16 22.47 -27.68
CA ALA A 680 27.93 23.50 -26.67
C ALA A 680 27.54 22.90 -25.33
N LEU A 681 26.64 21.90 -25.29
CA LEU A 681 26.29 21.23 -24.04
C LEU A 681 27.54 20.65 -23.34
N TRP A 682 28.44 20.06 -24.13
CA TRP A 682 29.71 19.53 -23.64
C TRP A 682 30.63 20.65 -23.15
N LEU A 683 30.84 21.71 -23.94
CA LEU A 683 31.67 22.87 -23.55
C LEU A 683 31.15 23.59 -22.30
N ILE A 684 29.84 23.77 -22.19
CA ILE A 684 29.17 24.34 -21.02
C ILE A 684 29.41 23.46 -19.80
N HIS A 685 29.31 22.14 -19.95
CA HIS A 685 29.62 21.21 -18.86
C HIS A 685 31.06 21.31 -18.39
N LEU A 686 32.03 21.38 -19.31
CA LEU A 686 33.44 21.63 -18.99
C LEU A 686 33.62 22.97 -18.28
N GLY A 687 32.94 24.02 -18.75
CA GLY A 687 32.98 25.37 -18.19
C GLY A 687 32.44 25.44 -16.75
N VAL A 688 31.28 24.82 -16.49
CA VAL A 688 30.70 24.72 -15.14
C VAL A 688 31.67 24.06 -14.18
N ARG A 689 32.30 22.95 -14.59
CA ARG A 689 33.29 22.26 -13.75
C ARG A 689 34.55 23.08 -13.53
N ARG A 690 35.06 23.74 -14.57
CA ARG A 690 36.22 24.62 -14.48
C ARG A 690 35.97 25.78 -13.52
N TRP A 691 34.76 26.33 -13.52
CA TRP A 691 34.33 27.39 -12.60
C TRP A 691 34.21 26.90 -11.15
N GLN A 692 33.71 25.67 -10.95
CA GLN A 692 33.62 25.02 -9.64
C GLN A 692 34.96 24.46 -9.12
N GLY A 693 36.06 24.58 -9.89
CA GLY A 693 37.36 24.02 -9.51
C GLY A 693 37.44 22.49 -9.56
N ARG A 694 36.57 21.85 -10.35
CA ARG A 694 36.44 20.38 -10.43
C ARG A 694 37.14 19.81 -11.68
N PRO A 695 37.52 18.52 -11.69
CA PRO A 695 38.17 17.89 -12.85
C PRO A 695 37.33 17.96 -14.14
N VAL A 696 37.89 18.61 -15.17
CA VAL A 696 37.17 19.01 -16.39
C VAL A 696 36.86 17.82 -17.32
N PHE A 697 37.80 16.89 -17.52
CA PHE A 697 37.67 15.79 -18.49
C PHE A 697 37.11 14.47 -17.92
N GLU A 698 36.68 14.45 -16.66
CA GLU A 698 36.09 13.25 -16.06
C GLU A 698 34.60 13.15 -16.46
N ARG A 699 34.03 11.94 -16.64
CA ARG A 699 32.57 11.71 -16.71
C ARG A 699 31.77 12.59 -17.70
N ILE A 700 31.87 12.25 -18.99
CA ILE A 700 30.95 12.72 -20.04
C ILE A 700 29.97 11.57 -20.32
N GLY A 701 28.95 11.35 -19.47
CA GLY A 701 28.10 10.16 -19.62
C GLY A 701 27.11 9.83 -18.48
N ALA A 702 26.69 8.55 -18.44
CA ALA A 702 25.57 8.04 -17.64
C ALA A 702 25.72 8.24 -16.13
N ARG A 703 24.62 8.59 -15.45
CA ARG A 703 24.58 8.94 -14.02
C ARG A 703 24.30 7.72 -13.16
N ALA A 704 25.26 6.81 -13.11
CA ALA A 704 25.17 5.61 -12.29
C ALA A 704 26.05 5.72 -11.04
N GLU A 705 25.58 5.14 -9.93
CA GLU A 705 26.31 4.97 -8.69
C GLU A 705 26.31 3.50 -8.31
N VAL A 706 27.48 2.97 -7.97
CA VAL A 706 27.64 1.60 -7.53
C VAL A 706 28.15 1.63 -6.10
N TYR A 707 27.35 1.13 -5.17
CA TYR A 707 27.78 0.85 -3.80
C TYR A 707 28.55 -0.46 -3.80
N ILE A 708 29.85 -0.37 -3.52
CA ILE A 708 30.77 -1.50 -3.41
C ILE A 708 31.08 -1.67 -1.92
N ASP A 709 30.47 -2.68 -1.34
CA ASP A 709 30.65 -3.04 0.06
C ASP A 709 30.31 -4.53 0.21
N ARG A 710 30.31 -5.02 1.46
CA ARG A 710 29.69 -6.30 1.80
C ARG A 710 28.28 -6.34 1.24
N LYS A 711 27.95 -7.47 0.60
CA LYS A 711 26.69 -7.68 -0.11
C LYS A 711 25.46 -7.14 0.61
N TYR A 712 25.31 -7.40 1.91
CA TYR A 712 24.12 -7.00 2.66
C TYR A 712 24.02 -5.46 2.82
N ILE A 713 25.11 -4.77 3.12
CA ILE A 713 25.15 -3.30 3.27
C ILE A 713 24.86 -2.64 1.93
N ALA A 714 25.60 -3.04 0.89
CA ALA A 714 25.49 -2.44 -0.44
C ALA A 714 24.07 -2.56 -1.01
N ARG A 715 23.41 -3.72 -0.84
CA ARG A 715 22.01 -3.93 -1.25
C ARG A 715 21.02 -3.08 -0.46
N ILE A 716 21.22 -2.95 0.86
CA ILE A 716 20.33 -2.13 1.71
C ILE A 716 20.46 -0.65 1.33
N VAL A 717 21.69 -0.15 1.16
CA VAL A 717 21.97 1.25 0.80
C VAL A 717 21.47 1.58 -0.61
N GLU A 718 21.67 0.69 -1.58
CA GLU A 718 21.12 0.84 -2.92
C GLU A 718 19.60 0.96 -2.87
N ARG A 719 18.90 0.04 -2.20
CA ARG A 719 17.44 0.09 -2.05
C ARG A 719 16.99 1.39 -1.39
N TYR A 720 17.60 1.76 -0.27
CA TYR A 720 17.28 3.01 0.43
C TYR A 720 17.37 4.23 -0.52
N ASN A 721 18.48 4.37 -1.24
CA ASN A 721 18.67 5.50 -2.15
C ASN A 721 17.76 5.41 -3.37
N ALA A 722 17.57 4.23 -3.97
CA ALA A 722 16.65 4.04 -5.08
C ALA A 722 15.22 4.45 -4.72
N THR A 723 14.77 4.06 -3.53
CA THR A 723 13.45 4.43 -3.01
C THR A 723 13.38 5.93 -2.69
N LEU A 724 14.42 6.51 -2.09
CA LEU A 724 14.49 7.95 -1.76
C LEU A 724 14.45 8.86 -2.99
N PHE A 725 14.93 8.38 -4.13
CA PHE A 725 14.99 9.14 -5.38
C PHE A 725 13.93 8.72 -6.42
N SER A 726 13.05 7.78 -6.09
CA SER A 726 12.09 7.18 -7.04
C SER A 726 11.11 8.19 -7.66
N ASN A 727 10.68 9.19 -6.89
CA ASN A 727 9.82 10.30 -7.35
C ASN A 727 10.53 11.38 -8.16
N MET A 728 11.86 11.32 -8.25
CA MET A 728 12.60 12.37 -8.89
C MET A 728 12.48 12.24 -10.42
N PRO A 729 12.44 13.34 -11.18
CA PRO A 729 12.40 13.28 -12.63
C PRO A 729 13.57 12.47 -13.18
N ALA A 730 13.35 11.66 -14.22
CA ALA A 730 14.36 10.75 -14.77
C ALA A 730 15.67 11.45 -15.17
N PHE A 731 15.61 12.73 -15.54
CA PHE A 731 16.80 13.53 -15.87
C PHE A 731 17.59 14.03 -14.64
N LEU A 732 17.13 13.75 -13.42
CA LEU A 732 17.81 14.01 -12.15
C LEU A 732 18.16 12.70 -11.43
N THR A 733 17.31 11.66 -11.57
CA THR A 733 17.44 10.39 -10.87
C THR A 733 18.71 9.62 -11.26
N PRO A 734 19.60 9.28 -10.31
CA PRO A 734 20.72 8.39 -10.58
C PRO A 734 20.23 6.95 -10.74
N PHE A 735 20.98 6.17 -11.50
CA PHE A 735 20.89 4.72 -11.42
C PHE A 735 21.71 4.25 -10.22
N PHE A 736 21.07 3.64 -9.24
CA PHE A 736 21.76 2.99 -8.13
C PHE A 736 21.99 1.52 -8.46
N TYR A 737 23.17 1.04 -8.10
CA TYR A 737 23.59 -0.34 -8.23
C TYR A 737 24.35 -0.74 -6.98
N TRP A 738 24.42 -2.04 -6.73
CA TRP A 738 25.30 -2.62 -5.73
C TRP A 738 26.28 -3.61 -6.37
N ALA A 739 27.41 -3.80 -5.72
CA ALA A 739 28.34 -4.86 -6.07
C ALA A 739 28.99 -5.41 -4.79
N ASP A 740 29.08 -6.73 -4.70
CA ASP A 740 29.98 -7.35 -3.72
C ASP A 740 31.43 -6.98 -4.06
N THR A 741 32.18 -6.51 -3.05
CA THR A 741 33.56 -6.01 -3.24
C THR A 741 34.46 -7.03 -3.90
N VAL A 742 34.41 -8.29 -3.50
CA VAL A 742 35.34 -9.31 -3.98
C VAL A 742 34.83 -9.97 -5.27
N ARG A 743 33.53 -10.26 -5.35
CA ARG A 743 32.98 -11.05 -6.47
C ARG A 743 32.59 -10.22 -7.68
N ASP A 744 31.96 -9.07 -7.47
CA ASP A 744 31.26 -8.35 -8.53
C ASP A 744 31.99 -7.06 -8.95
N ALA A 745 32.63 -6.35 -8.03
CA ALA A 745 33.16 -5.01 -8.26
C ALA A 745 34.10 -4.92 -9.47
N LEU A 746 35.12 -5.79 -9.53
CA LEU A 746 36.10 -5.79 -10.61
C LEU A 746 35.49 -6.32 -11.92
N HIS A 747 34.85 -7.49 -11.88
CA HIS A 747 34.41 -8.21 -13.08
C HIS A 747 33.16 -7.61 -13.74
N ARG A 748 32.22 -7.06 -12.98
CA ARG A 748 31.02 -6.39 -13.54
C ARG A 748 31.24 -4.91 -13.80
N TYR A 749 31.92 -4.22 -12.89
CA TYR A 749 31.93 -2.75 -12.88
C TYR A 749 33.30 -2.13 -13.19
N GLY A 750 34.41 -2.85 -13.10
CA GLY A 750 35.73 -2.31 -13.45
C GLY A 750 35.81 -1.76 -14.88
N ILE A 751 35.23 -2.46 -15.85
CA ILE A 751 35.16 -2.01 -17.26
C ILE A 751 34.09 -0.91 -17.45
N ARG A 752 33.16 -0.70 -16.53
CA ARG A 752 32.08 0.30 -16.67
C ARG A 752 32.35 1.59 -15.90
N ALA A 753 33.22 1.54 -14.88
CA ALA A 753 33.61 2.66 -14.04
C ALA A 753 34.12 3.87 -14.86
N HIS A 754 34.76 3.63 -16.01
CA HIS A 754 35.24 4.70 -16.89
C HIS A 754 34.15 5.38 -17.76
N ARG A 755 32.92 4.83 -17.82
CA ARG A 755 31.81 5.35 -18.66
C ARG A 755 30.82 6.24 -17.91
N GLY A 756 31.23 6.77 -16.75
CA GLY A 756 30.46 7.73 -15.97
C GLY A 756 29.83 7.19 -14.67
N VAL A 757 30.12 5.94 -14.33
CA VAL A 757 29.70 5.30 -13.07
C VAL A 757 30.56 5.77 -11.90
N VAL A 758 29.94 6.27 -10.83
CA VAL A 758 30.60 6.61 -9.57
C VAL A 758 30.65 5.35 -8.71
N THR A 759 31.82 5.00 -8.21
CA THR A 759 31.98 3.89 -7.27
C THR A 759 32.06 4.43 -5.86
N ILE A 760 31.13 4.03 -5.02
CA ILE A 760 31.08 4.41 -3.61
C ILE A 760 31.50 3.17 -2.85
N HIS A 761 32.64 3.25 -2.16
CA HIS A 761 33.14 2.12 -1.40
C HIS A 761 33.62 2.55 -0.03
N ARG A 762 33.47 1.63 0.93
CA ARG A 762 34.04 1.79 2.26
C ARG A 762 35.47 1.22 2.23
N LEU A 763 36.41 1.98 2.79
CA LEU A 763 37.70 1.41 3.13
C LEU A 763 37.48 0.50 4.34
N PRO A 764 37.83 -0.79 4.25
CA PRO A 764 37.71 -1.72 5.36
C PRO A 764 38.48 -1.19 6.57
N ASP A 765 37.91 -1.33 7.77
CA ASP A 765 38.60 -0.87 8.99
C ASP A 765 39.71 -1.87 9.35
N GLU A 766 40.93 -1.58 8.88
CA GLU A 766 42.14 -2.38 9.12
C GLU A 766 42.55 -2.45 10.61
N ARG A 767 41.85 -1.74 11.50
CA ARG A 767 42.28 -1.44 12.87
C ARG A 767 41.95 -2.49 13.93
N MET A 768 41.43 -3.68 13.57
CA MET A 768 40.85 -4.62 14.54
C MET A 768 41.28 -6.09 14.42
N GLY A 769 42.19 -6.50 13.54
CA GLY A 769 42.75 -7.87 13.57
C GLY A 769 43.42 -8.35 12.28
N ILE A 770 44.13 -9.48 12.33
CA ILE A 770 44.94 -10.03 11.22
C ILE A 770 44.07 -10.55 10.06
N GLU A 771 42.98 -11.27 10.34
CA GLU A 771 42.08 -11.75 9.27
C GLU A 771 41.27 -10.62 8.63
N GLU A 772 40.87 -9.61 9.40
CA GLU A 772 40.22 -8.43 8.85
C GLU A 772 41.20 -7.54 8.11
N ALA A 773 42.47 -7.48 8.51
CA ALA A 773 43.53 -6.90 7.71
C ALA A 773 43.76 -7.67 6.40
N ASN A 774 43.59 -9.01 6.38
CA ASN A 774 43.68 -9.80 5.15
C ASN A 774 42.47 -9.57 4.23
N ASN A 775 41.24 -9.59 4.75
CA ASN A 775 40.05 -9.23 3.99
C ASN A 775 40.14 -7.78 3.50
N ALA A 776 40.63 -6.88 4.36
CA ALA A 776 40.89 -5.50 4.00
C ALA A 776 41.93 -5.39 2.88
N ALA A 777 42.98 -6.20 2.90
CA ALA A 777 43.99 -6.25 1.86
C ALA A 777 43.41 -6.76 0.52
N GLU A 778 42.52 -7.75 0.54
CA GLU A 778 41.81 -8.22 -0.65
C GLU A 778 40.89 -7.13 -1.23
N GLU A 779 40.09 -6.48 -0.39
CA GLU A 779 39.24 -5.36 -0.78
C GLU A 779 40.08 -4.17 -1.30
N ASN A 780 41.17 -3.81 -0.61
CA ASN A 780 42.12 -2.79 -1.03
C ASN A 780 42.79 -3.12 -2.36
N MET A 781 43.10 -4.39 -2.62
CA MET A 781 43.64 -4.83 -3.91
C MET A 781 42.60 -4.60 -5.02
N VAL A 782 41.33 -4.95 -4.79
CA VAL A 782 40.25 -4.68 -5.75
C VAL A 782 40.10 -3.17 -5.99
N TYR A 783 40.11 -2.35 -4.93
CA TYR A 783 40.04 -0.89 -5.06
C TYR A 783 41.25 -0.31 -5.80
N ALA A 784 42.46 -0.81 -5.54
CA ALA A 784 43.67 -0.41 -6.26
C ALA A 784 43.57 -0.76 -7.76
N GLN A 785 43.03 -1.94 -8.08
CA GLN A 785 42.81 -2.35 -9.47
C GLN A 785 41.74 -1.49 -10.15
N LEU A 786 40.64 -1.17 -9.48
CA LEU A 786 39.62 -0.25 -9.97
C LEU A 786 40.21 1.15 -10.22
N GLY A 787 40.99 1.68 -9.27
CA GLY A 787 41.66 2.98 -9.38
C GLY A 787 42.79 3.04 -10.42
N GLY A 788 43.31 1.87 -10.84
CA GLY A 788 44.33 1.70 -11.88
C GLY A 788 43.80 1.78 -13.32
N ILE A 789 42.50 1.58 -13.54
CA ILE A 789 41.88 1.68 -14.86
C ILE A 789 41.79 3.16 -15.26
N ARG A 790 42.44 3.61 -16.34
CA ARG A 790 42.44 5.03 -16.78
C ARG A 790 41.87 5.21 -18.18
N PHE A 791 41.12 6.29 -18.41
CA PHE A 791 40.65 6.70 -19.74
C PHE A 791 40.80 8.22 -19.91
N ASN A 792 41.36 8.69 -21.04
CA ASN A 792 41.70 10.11 -21.28
C ASN A 792 42.52 10.79 -20.15
N GLY A 793 43.39 10.03 -19.47
CA GLY A 793 44.17 10.52 -18.32
C GLY A 793 43.37 10.68 -17.01
N GLY A 794 42.04 10.46 -17.03
CA GLY A 794 41.18 10.43 -15.85
C GLY A 794 41.16 9.06 -15.17
N GLN A 795 41.01 9.05 -13.85
CA GLN A 795 40.74 7.82 -13.07
C GLN A 795 39.22 7.71 -12.86
N PRO A 796 38.64 6.50 -12.72
CA PRO A 796 37.27 6.33 -12.28
C PRO A 796 37.07 7.07 -10.96
N GLN A 797 35.93 7.76 -10.83
CA GLN A 797 35.58 8.39 -9.57
C GLN A 797 35.17 7.29 -8.59
N SER A 798 36.15 6.79 -7.86
CA SER A 798 35.97 6.32 -6.49
C SER A 798 35.72 7.53 -5.58
N ARG A 799 35.32 7.26 -4.33
CA ARG A 799 35.29 8.19 -3.19
C ARG A 799 36.51 9.12 -3.10
N ASP A 800 37.60 8.77 -3.78
CA ASP A 800 38.94 9.36 -3.77
C ASP A 800 39.07 10.72 -4.48
N LYS A 801 38.21 11.09 -5.44
CA LYS A 801 38.41 12.31 -6.28
C LYS A 801 37.39 13.43 -6.18
N VAL A 802 36.31 13.23 -5.43
CA VAL A 802 35.35 14.30 -5.09
C VAL A 802 35.99 15.38 -4.17
N ARG A 803 37.29 15.23 -3.83
CA ARG A 803 38.00 15.88 -2.72
C ARG A 803 39.14 16.83 -3.10
N GLN A 804 39.49 17.02 -4.37
CA GLN A 804 40.57 17.95 -4.73
C GLN A 804 40.19 19.39 -4.34
N GLY A 805 40.76 19.89 -3.23
CA GLY A 805 40.53 21.23 -2.68
C GLY A 805 40.01 21.31 -1.24
N SER A 806 39.76 20.18 -0.55
CA SER A 806 39.31 20.20 0.86
C SER A 806 40.47 20.35 1.85
N CYS A 807 40.35 21.25 2.82
CA CYS A 807 41.33 21.51 3.89
C CYS A 807 41.44 20.41 4.97
N TYR A 808 40.75 19.27 4.82
CA TYR A 808 40.79 18.13 5.75
C TYR A 808 41.36 16.86 5.09
N VAL A 809 42.41 17.04 4.30
CA VAL A 809 43.28 15.95 3.84
C VAL A 809 44.26 15.64 4.97
N SER A 810 44.13 14.47 5.61
CA SER A 810 45.26 13.92 6.37
C SER A 810 46.41 13.66 5.39
N ALA A 811 47.61 14.14 5.72
CA ALA A 811 48.82 13.88 4.94
C ALA A 811 49.12 12.36 4.80
N SER A 812 48.55 11.52 5.67
CA SER A 812 48.72 10.06 5.65
C SER A 812 47.53 9.28 5.08
N ARG A 813 46.32 9.88 5.00
CA ARG A 813 45.09 9.22 4.49
C ARG A 813 44.20 10.23 3.72
N PRO A 814 44.54 10.57 2.47
CA PRO A 814 43.95 11.72 1.77
C PRO A 814 42.46 11.59 1.35
N TYR A 815 41.84 10.42 1.56
CA TYR A 815 40.66 9.98 0.81
C TYR A 815 39.45 9.56 1.68
N GLN A 816 39.42 9.94 2.96
CA GLN A 816 38.35 9.55 3.93
C GLN A 816 37.53 10.73 4.48
N THR A 817 36.21 10.58 4.60
CA THR A 817 35.40 11.52 5.41
C THR A 817 35.82 11.24 6.84
N VAL A 818 36.66 12.12 7.37
CA VAL A 818 37.18 11.95 8.73
C VAL A 818 36.02 12.24 9.66
N LEU A 819 35.71 11.21 10.41
CA LEU A 819 34.55 11.08 11.24
C LEU A 819 35.07 10.79 12.66
N SER A 820 34.35 11.26 13.67
CA SER A 820 34.69 11.06 15.07
C SER A 820 34.83 9.56 15.37
N ASP A 821 35.79 9.23 16.22
CA ASP A 821 36.18 7.86 16.59
C ASP A 821 36.31 7.77 18.11
N SER A 822 35.18 7.50 18.79
CA SER A 822 35.17 7.33 20.24
C SER A 822 35.84 6.02 20.70
N LEU A 823 36.14 5.11 19.75
CA LEU A 823 36.62 3.77 20.05
C LEU A 823 38.12 3.69 20.28
N ALA A 824 38.89 4.75 19.98
CA ALA A 824 40.35 4.76 20.10
C ALA A 824 40.84 4.32 21.50
N GLY A 825 40.21 4.80 22.57
CA GLY A 825 40.54 4.41 23.94
C GLY A 825 40.20 2.95 24.26
N LEU A 826 39.08 2.44 23.74
CA LEU A 826 38.68 1.04 23.89
C LEU A 826 39.61 0.10 23.10
N ARG A 827 39.98 0.47 21.87
CA ARG A 827 40.97 -0.27 21.08
C ARG A 827 42.30 -0.40 21.83
N ALA A 828 42.82 0.71 22.37
CA ALA A 828 44.04 0.69 23.17
C ALA A 828 43.90 -0.16 24.46
N LYS A 829 42.74 -0.13 25.11
CA LYS A 829 42.47 -0.93 26.31
C LYS A 829 42.52 -2.44 26.02
N TYR A 830 42.01 -2.85 24.87
CA TYR A 830 41.77 -4.25 24.49
C TYR A 830 42.77 -4.81 23.47
N ASP A 831 43.74 -4.03 23.04
CA ASP A 831 44.79 -4.44 22.12
C ASP A 831 45.51 -5.71 22.62
N GLY A 832 45.56 -6.74 21.78
CA GLY A 832 46.12 -8.06 22.09
C GLY A 832 45.41 -8.86 23.21
N LYS A 833 44.25 -8.42 23.71
CA LYS A 833 43.54 -9.05 24.85
C LYS A 833 42.24 -9.76 24.50
N LEU A 834 41.66 -9.46 23.34
CA LEU A 834 40.40 -10.08 22.89
C LEU A 834 40.68 -11.12 21.82
N SER A 835 39.76 -12.08 21.69
CA SER A 835 39.79 -13.00 20.56
C SER A 835 39.59 -12.24 19.23
N PRO A 836 40.27 -12.66 18.14
CA PRO A 836 40.09 -12.07 16.82
C PRO A 836 38.63 -12.06 16.33
N GLU A 837 37.83 -13.05 16.76
CA GLU A 837 36.42 -13.12 16.40
C GLU A 837 35.60 -12.02 17.03
N VAL A 838 35.88 -11.65 18.27
CA VAL A 838 35.08 -10.64 18.96
C VAL A 838 35.33 -9.28 18.33
N PHE A 839 36.57 -9.02 17.91
CA PHE A 839 36.87 -7.87 17.05
C PHE A 839 36.09 -7.91 15.73
N ARG A 840 36.05 -9.07 15.07
CA ARG A 840 35.26 -9.27 13.84
C ARG A 840 33.77 -9.02 14.06
N LEU A 841 33.22 -9.48 15.18
CA LEU A 841 31.83 -9.24 15.55
C LEU A 841 31.56 -7.77 15.84
N VAL A 842 32.46 -7.07 16.55
CA VAL A 842 32.36 -5.62 16.78
C VAL A 842 32.30 -4.89 15.43
N ASN A 843 33.19 -5.23 14.51
CA ASN A 843 33.20 -4.64 13.17
C ASN A 843 31.91 -4.94 12.40
N ARG A 844 31.49 -6.20 12.32
CA ARG A 844 30.32 -6.64 11.56
C ARG A 844 28.98 -6.17 12.13
N ARG A 845 28.86 -6.02 13.44
CA ARG A 845 27.58 -5.74 14.10
C ARG A 845 27.41 -4.29 14.52
N LEU A 846 28.50 -3.61 14.87
CA LEU A 846 28.47 -2.24 15.37
C LEU A 846 29.02 -1.23 14.35
N ILE A 847 30.22 -1.48 13.80
CA ILE A 847 30.85 -0.51 12.91
C ILE A 847 30.17 -0.49 11.54
N ASP A 848 29.83 -1.66 10.97
CA ASP A 848 29.04 -1.74 9.73
C ASP A 848 27.67 -1.05 9.86
N LEU A 849 27.05 -1.11 11.04
CA LEU A 849 25.81 -0.40 11.33
C LEU A 849 26.03 1.13 11.33
N CYS A 850 27.03 1.60 12.08
CA CYS A 850 27.31 3.02 12.27
C CYS A 850 27.91 3.70 11.02
N ASP A 851 29.02 3.16 10.53
CA ASP A 851 29.82 3.77 9.46
C ASP A 851 29.38 3.30 8.05
N GLY A 852 28.68 2.17 7.96
CA GLY A 852 28.08 1.68 6.72
C GLY A 852 26.66 2.21 6.55
N LEU A 853 25.70 1.59 7.25
CA LEU A 853 24.27 1.87 7.04
C LEU A 853 23.86 3.28 7.45
N ILE A 854 24.06 3.66 8.71
CA ILE A 854 23.55 4.94 9.25
C ILE A 854 24.20 6.14 8.55
N THR A 855 25.52 6.08 8.33
CA THR A 855 26.25 7.12 7.61
C THR A 855 25.70 7.33 6.19
N GLU A 856 25.47 6.24 5.44
CA GLU A 856 24.90 6.33 4.10
C GLU A 856 23.43 6.77 4.11
N PHE A 857 22.66 6.43 5.13
CA PHE A 857 21.28 6.93 5.28
C PHE A 857 21.24 8.45 5.46
N VAL A 858 22.10 8.97 6.34
CA VAL A 858 22.22 10.42 6.59
C VAL A 858 22.71 11.16 5.34
N ILE A 859 23.73 10.65 4.66
CA ILE A 859 24.25 11.24 3.42
C ILE A 859 23.16 11.23 2.33
N GLY A 860 22.48 10.10 2.12
CA GLY A 860 21.41 9.97 1.13
C GLY A 860 20.28 10.97 1.35
N PHE A 861 19.81 11.10 2.60
CA PHE A 861 18.77 12.06 2.98
C PHE A 861 19.18 13.51 2.71
N ARG A 862 20.32 13.94 3.28
CA ARG A 862 20.83 15.32 3.12
C ARG A 862 21.09 15.65 1.65
N ARG A 863 21.59 14.69 0.90
CA ARG A 863 21.81 14.83 -0.54
C ARG A 863 20.49 15.04 -1.28
N LYS A 864 19.45 14.25 -0.98
CA LYS A 864 18.12 14.41 -1.59
C LYS A 864 17.56 15.81 -1.35
N GLU A 865 17.71 16.37 -0.16
CA GLU A 865 17.32 17.75 0.12
C GLU A 865 18.05 18.77 -0.77
N ILE A 866 19.36 18.62 -0.94
CA ILE A 866 20.16 19.52 -1.78
C ILE A 866 19.73 19.43 -3.23
N VAL A 867 19.48 18.21 -3.74
CA VAL A 867 19.04 17.98 -5.12
C VAL A 867 17.63 18.55 -5.35
N ASN A 868 16.71 18.39 -4.39
CA ASN A 868 15.37 18.99 -4.45
C ASN A 868 15.46 20.52 -4.57
N ARG A 869 16.32 21.17 -3.77
CA ARG A 869 16.55 22.62 -3.86
C ARG A 869 17.14 23.01 -5.22
N ALA A 870 18.10 22.24 -5.72
CA ALA A 870 18.77 22.53 -6.98
C ALA A 870 17.84 22.46 -8.21
N LEU A 871 16.81 21.61 -8.20
CA LEU A 871 15.80 21.60 -9.26
C LEU A 871 15.09 22.96 -9.36
N TRP A 872 14.74 23.55 -8.21
CA TRP A 872 14.09 24.87 -8.18
C TRP A 872 15.00 25.98 -8.64
N ASP A 873 16.27 25.92 -8.26
CA ASP A 873 17.26 26.89 -8.75
C ASP A 873 17.37 26.83 -10.28
N VAL A 874 17.36 25.62 -10.85
CA VAL A 874 17.37 25.45 -12.31
C VAL A 874 16.10 26.00 -12.97
N ILE A 875 14.91 25.69 -12.43
CA ILE A 875 13.65 26.23 -12.96
C ILE A 875 13.66 27.76 -12.95
N ARG A 876 14.17 28.37 -11.87
CA ARG A 876 14.30 29.83 -11.74
C ARG A 876 15.27 30.45 -12.75
N TRP A 877 16.24 29.70 -13.25
CA TRP A 877 17.20 30.21 -14.24
C TRP A 877 16.64 30.28 -15.66
N ILE A 878 15.51 29.61 -15.94
CA ILE A 878 14.90 29.61 -17.27
C ILE A 878 13.97 30.82 -17.40
N PRO A 879 14.26 31.78 -18.30
CA PRO A 879 13.39 32.95 -18.49
C PRO A 879 11.96 32.54 -18.87
N GLY A 880 10.97 33.08 -18.17
CA GLY A 880 9.55 32.76 -18.39
C GLY A 880 9.05 31.48 -17.70
N ALA A 881 9.93 30.66 -17.12
CA ALA A 881 9.52 29.42 -16.43
C ALA A 881 8.66 29.67 -15.18
N SER A 882 8.88 30.78 -14.46
CA SER A 882 7.99 31.18 -13.34
C SER A 882 6.58 31.51 -13.82
N LEU A 883 6.45 32.08 -15.02
CA LEU A 883 5.16 32.44 -15.61
C LEU A 883 4.43 31.19 -16.12
N VAL A 884 5.17 30.24 -16.71
CA VAL A 884 4.67 28.91 -17.05
C VAL A 884 4.26 28.13 -15.80
N TYR A 885 5.06 28.19 -14.74
CA TYR A 885 4.73 27.59 -13.43
C TYR A 885 3.45 28.18 -12.84
N GLU A 886 3.29 29.51 -12.84
CA GLU A 886 2.04 30.15 -12.41
C GLU A 886 0.84 29.73 -13.26
N VAL A 887 1.02 29.56 -14.58
CA VAL A 887 -0.03 29.04 -15.47
C VAL A 887 -0.41 27.62 -15.09
N PHE A 888 0.55 26.73 -14.84
CA PHE A 888 0.26 25.37 -14.37
C PHE A 888 -0.45 25.39 -13.01
N LEU A 889 0.06 26.17 -12.05
CA LEU A 889 -0.51 26.29 -10.71
C LEU A 889 -1.96 26.82 -10.75
N ARG A 890 -2.25 27.80 -11.60
CA ARG A 890 -3.62 28.32 -11.83
C ARG A 890 -4.57 27.29 -12.45
N ASN A 891 -4.04 26.29 -13.15
CA ASN A 891 -4.80 25.16 -13.67
C ASN A 891 -4.81 23.94 -12.72
N GLY A 892 -4.46 24.15 -11.43
CA GLY A 892 -4.44 23.09 -10.41
C GLY A 892 -3.24 22.15 -10.50
N LEU A 893 -2.24 22.45 -11.34
CA LEU A 893 -1.02 21.67 -11.49
C LEU A 893 0.12 22.34 -10.75
N ASP A 894 0.30 22.00 -9.48
CA ASP A 894 1.46 22.43 -8.72
C ASP A 894 2.70 21.62 -9.15
N LEU A 895 3.57 22.24 -9.95
CA LEU A 895 4.83 21.61 -10.38
C LEU A 895 5.75 21.30 -9.18
N THR A 896 5.48 21.81 -7.97
CA THR A 896 6.23 21.42 -6.78
C THR A 896 6.02 19.97 -6.38
N ASN A 897 4.88 19.40 -6.78
CA ASN A 897 4.58 17.99 -6.61
C ASN A 897 5.32 17.09 -7.63
N LEU A 898 5.94 17.64 -8.69
CA LEU A 898 6.74 16.84 -9.65
C LEU A 898 8.05 16.31 -9.05
N ALA A 899 8.57 16.98 -8.04
CA ALA A 899 9.65 16.48 -7.20
C ALA A 899 9.13 16.26 -5.79
N GLY A 900 7.94 15.66 -5.70
CA GLY A 900 7.24 15.41 -4.44
C GLY A 900 8.19 14.86 -3.38
N GLU A 901 7.94 15.24 -2.13
CA GLU A 901 8.67 14.72 -0.99
C GLU A 901 8.58 13.19 -1.06
N ALA A 902 9.74 12.55 -1.24
CA ALA A 902 9.81 11.12 -1.39
C ALA A 902 9.48 10.51 -0.04
N ASP A 903 8.21 10.16 0.14
CA ASP A 903 7.80 9.22 1.15
C ASP A 903 8.30 7.85 0.71
N THR A 904 9.56 7.54 1.03
CA THR A 904 10.22 6.26 0.69
C THR A 904 9.32 5.07 0.98
N ALA A 905 8.55 5.20 2.05
CA ALA A 905 7.61 4.24 2.56
C ALA A 905 6.36 4.06 1.67
N ASN A 906 5.76 5.12 1.10
CA ASN A 906 4.53 5.00 0.29
C ASN A 906 4.81 4.33 -1.06
N GLN A 907 6.05 4.47 -1.54
CA GLN A 907 6.41 4.14 -2.92
C GLN A 907 7.01 2.75 -3.06
N ALA A 908 7.79 2.33 -2.05
CA ALA A 908 8.17 0.93 -1.94
C ALA A 908 6.93 0.04 -1.76
N GLN A 909 5.89 0.52 -1.07
CA GLN A 909 4.59 -0.13 -0.98
C GLN A 909 3.90 -0.24 -2.37
N ILE A 910 3.87 0.82 -3.19
CA ILE A 910 3.32 0.77 -4.56
C ILE A 910 4.08 -0.20 -5.48
N GLN A 911 5.40 -0.39 -5.27
CA GLN A 911 6.22 -1.32 -6.07
C GLN A 911 6.21 -2.76 -5.53
N SER A 912 6.04 -2.95 -4.21
CA SER A 912 5.99 -4.24 -3.50
C SER A 912 4.59 -4.86 -3.52
N THR A 913 3.57 -4.01 -3.40
CA THR A 913 2.15 -4.38 -3.44
C THR A 913 1.51 -3.70 -4.64
N LYS A 914 0.93 -4.49 -5.56
CA LYS A 914 0.22 -3.95 -6.73
C LYS A 914 -0.97 -3.05 -6.37
N HIS A 915 -1.32 -2.89 -5.08
CA HIS A 915 -2.41 -2.05 -4.58
C HIS A 915 -2.06 -1.36 -3.25
N PRO A 916 -2.42 -0.08 -3.03
CA PRO A 916 -2.13 0.62 -1.77
C PRO A 916 -2.88 -0.02 -0.57
N VAL A 917 -2.13 -0.48 0.44
CA VAL A 917 -2.65 -1.09 1.69
C VAL A 917 -2.90 -0.01 2.77
N SER A 918 -3.52 1.09 2.37
CA SER A 918 -3.99 2.11 3.33
C SER A 918 -5.25 1.59 4.02
N PRO A 919 -5.42 1.78 5.35
CA PRO A 919 -6.69 1.50 6.00
C PRO A 919 -7.77 2.32 5.29
N LEU A 920 -8.82 1.64 4.83
CA LEU A 920 -9.95 2.32 4.22
C LEU A 920 -10.82 2.84 5.34
N ASP A 921 -10.99 4.16 5.40
CA ASP A 921 -12.02 4.78 6.23
C ASP A 921 -13.38 4.48 5.59
N ILE A 922 -14.18 3.63 6.26
CA ILE A 922 -15.53 3.29 5.83
C ILE A 922 -16.46 4.26 6.54
N HIS A 923 -16.39 5.52 6.12
CA HIS A 923 -17.27 6.53 6.68
C HIS A 923 -18.70 6.27 6.17
N THR A 924 -19.57 5.79 7.06
CA THR A 924 -20.96 5.41 6.76
C THR A 924 -21.77 6.53 6.10
N ARG A 925 -21.36 7.80 6.29
CA ARG A 925 -21.98 8.97 5.65
C ARG A 925 -21.58 9.18 4.18
N THR A 926 -20.35 8.88 3.77
CA THR A 926 -19.86 9.13 2.40
C THR A 926 -20.08 7.93 1.47
N MET A 927 -20.20 6.73 2.03
CA MET A 927 -20.36 5.47 1.29
C MET A 927 -21.82 5.03 1.06
N VAL A 928 -22.80 5.79 1.59
CA VAL A 928 -24.22 5.57 1.28
C VAL A 928 -24.45 5.92 -0.20
N PRO A 929 -25.07 5.03 -1.02
CA PRO A 929 -25.55 5.39 -2.34
C PRO A 929 -26.53 6.55 -2.19
N ARG A 930 -26.10 7.75 -2.59
CA ARG A 930 -26.90 8.97 -2.56
C ARG A 930 -27.45 9.20 -3.95
N SER A 931 -28.71 9.61 -4.03
CA SER A 931 -29.19 10.24 -5.26
C SER A 931 -28.33 11.48 -5.52
N THR A 932 -28.22 11.93 -6.78
CA THR A 932 -27.50 13.18 -7.13
C THR A 932 -27.94 14.35 -6.24
N PHE A 933 -29.21 14.36 -5.85
CA PHE A 933 -29.81 15.32 -4.92
C PHE A 933 -29.27 15.21 -3.48
N ASP A 934 -29.13 14.01 -2.93
CA ASP A 934 -28.60 13.78 -1.57
C ASP A 934 -27.08 14.01 -1.48
N ALA A 935 -26.36 13.90 -2.60
CA ALA A 935 -24.93 14.22 -2.70
C ALA A 935 -24.69 15.74 -2.66
N LEU A 936 -25.57 16.52 -3.28
CA LEU A 936 -25.54 18.00 -3.27
C LEU A 936 -25.96 18.60 -1.93
N ARG A 937 -26.71 17.87 -1.09
CA ARG A 937 -27.14 18.29 0.24
C ARG A 937 -26.02 18.30 1.30
N THR A 938 -24.81 17.81 0.95
CA THR A 938 -23.75 17.59 1.94
C THR A 938 -22.82 18.76 2.21
N GLU A 939 -22.80 19.80 1.38
CA GLU A 939 -21.88 20.93 1.58
C GLU A 939 -22.53 22.17 2.20
N GLU A 940 -23.85 22.32 2.13
CA GLU A 940 -24.54 23.36 2.89
C GLU A 940 -25.86 22.82 3.44
N GLN A 941 -26.09 23.06 4.74
CA GLN A 941 -27.40 22.90 5.37
C GLN A 941 -28.40 23.80 4.65
N ALA A 942 -29.05 23.31 3.60
CA ALA A 942 -30.27 23.94 3.11
C ALA A 942 -31.29 23.84 4.27
N PRO A 943 -31.77 24.97 4.83
CA PRO A 943 -32.75 24.94 5.91
C PRO A 943 -33.99 24.18 5.43
N ASP A 944 -34.59 23.41 6.35
CA ASP A 944 -35.78 22.58 6.10
C ASP A 944 -37.02 23.40 5.61
N ASP A 945 -36.91 24.74 5.56
CA ASP A 945 -37.92 25.69 5.09
C ASP A 945 -37.85 26.03 3.58
N SER A 946 -36.91 25.46 2.82
CA SER A 946 -36.79 25.75 1.38
C SER A 946 -37.89 25.05 0.55
N PHE A 947 -38.67 25.83 -0.21
CA PHE A 947 -39.75 25.33 -1.07
C PHE A 947 -39.23 24.58 -2.31
N ALA A 948 -38.13 25.06 -2.92
CA ALA A 948 -37.55 24.49 -4.12
C ALA A 948 -36.05 24.81 -4.24
N VAL A 949 -35.30 23.96 -4.97
CA VAL A 949 -33.89 24.16 -5.33
C VAL A 949 -33.76 24.31 -6.84
N LEU A 950 -33.07 25.36 -7.28
CA LEU A 950 -32.76 25.59 -8.70
C LEU A 950 -31.32 25.16 -8.99
N VAL A 951 -31.16 24.28 -9.97
CA VAL A 951 -29.86 23.77 -10.42
C VAL A 951 -29.60 24.25 -11.85
N PHE A 952 -28.59 25.09 -12.00
CA PHE A 952 -28.15 25.61 -13.29
C PHE A 952 -27.15 24.63 -13.92
N SER A 953 -27.50 24.06 -15.05
CA SER A 953 -26.64 23.16 -15.83
C SER A 953 -26.29 23.78 -17.19
N GLU A 954 -25.28 23.24 -17.88
CA GLU A 954 -24.79 23.80 -19.15
C GLU A 954 -25.90 23.96 -20.22
N HIS A 955 -26.93 23.12 -20.20
CA HIS A 955 -27.96 23.08 -21.25
C HIS A 955 -29.41 23.16 -20.76
N HIS A 956 -29.64 23.23 -19.45
CA HIS A 956 -30.98 23.25 -18.87
C HIS A 956 -30.97 23.80 -17.44
N LEU A 957 -32.12 24.31 -17.01
CA LEU A 957 -32.40 24.67 -15.63
C LEU A 957 -33.27 23.59 -15.00
N ALA A 958 -32.77 22.89 -13.98
CA ALA A 958 -33.58 21.94 -13.22
C ALA A 958 -34.15 22.62 -11.97
N LEU A 959 -35.41 22.35 -11.68
CA LEU A 959 -36.10 22.81 -10.49
C LEU A 959 -36.54 21.59 -9.69
N HIS A 960 -36.03 21.44 -8.47
CA HIS A 960 -36.40 20.36 -7.56
C HIS A 960 -37.33 20.91 -6.47
N LEU A 961 -38.51 20.32 -6.31
CA LEU A 961 -39.50 20.74 -5.31
C LEU A 961 -39.32 19.95 -4.02
N ASN A 962 -39.35 20.62 -2.87
CA ASN A 962 -39.21 19.95 -1.57
C ASN A 962 -40.49 19.14 -1.23
N ARG A 963 -40.30 17.87 -0.82
CA ARG A 963 -41.41 16.95 -0.49
C ARG A 963 -42.34 17.46 0.61
N HIS A 964 -41.83 18.23 1.57
CA HIS A 964 -42.66 18.77 2.66
C HIS A 964 -43.64 19.86 2.20
N ALA A 965 -43.27 20.66 1.19
CA ALA A 965 -44.14 21.67 0.61
C ALA A 965 -45.21 21.09 -0.36
N MET A 966 -45.01 19.87 -0.85
CA MET A 966 -45.91 19.20 -1.80
C MET A 966 -47.12 18.51 -1.14
N LEU A 967 -47.15 18.40 0.20
CA LEU A 967 -48.21 17.71 0.95
C LEU A 967 -49.56 18.45 0.98
N GLU A 968 -49.60 19.73 0.59
CA GLU A 968 -50.83 20.55 0.62
C GLU A 968 -51.59 20.61 -0.73
N GLN A 969 -51.10 19.99 -1.81
CA GLN A 969 -51.77 20.01 -3.12
C GLN A 969 -52.25 18.63 -3.62
N PRO A 970 -53.44 18.52 -4.24
CA PRO A 970 -54.06 17.23 -4.58
C PRO A 970 -53.38 16.45 -5.74
N GLN A 971 -52.30 16.98 -6.34
CA GLN A 971 -51.63 16.41 -7.52
C GLN A 971 -50.10 16.29 -7.33
N GLY A 972 -49.64 15.97 -6.12
CA GLY A 972 -48.21 15.81 -5.78
C GLY A 972 -47.49 14.66 -6.48
N ARG A 973 -47.01 14.87 -7.72
CA ARG A 973 -46.13 13.91 -8.44
C ARG A 973 -44.87 14.50 -9.07
N VAL A 974 -44.70 15.82 -9.12
CA VAL A 974 -43.56 16.43 -9.80
C VAL A 974 -42.46 16.76 -8.79
N GLN A 975 -41.48 15.87 -8.62
CA GLN A 975 -40.31 16.12 -7.76
C GLN A 975 -39.23 16.96 -8.47
N GLU A 976 -39.25 16.97 -9.80
CA GLU A 976 -38.24 17.62 -10.63
C GLU A 976 -38.89 18.15 -11.92
N VAL A 977 -38.55 19.39 -12.28
CA VAL A 977 -38.93 20.02 -13.56
C VAL A 977 -37.65 20.43 -14.28
N ILE A 978 -37.37 19.80 -15.42
CA ILE A 978 -36.23 20.14 -16.27
C ILE A 978 -36.70 21.12 -17.34
N LEU A 979 -36.19 22.34 -17.33
CA LEU A 979 -36.51 23.37 -18.30
C LEU A 979 -35.35 23.60 -19.27
N LYS A 980 -35.61 23.48 -20.57
CA LYS A 980 -34.65 23.75 -21.64
C LYS A 980 -34.97 25.05 -22.38
N PRO A 981 -33.99 25.74 -22.97
CA PRO A 981 -34.25 26.89 -23.83
C PRO A 981 -35.13 26.49 -25.02
N GLY A 982 -36.26 27.18 -25.18
CA GLY A 982 -37.20 26.97 -26.28
C GLY A 982 -36.58 27.29 -27.64
N ARG A 983 -36.98 26.54 -28.67
CA ARG A 983 -36.49 26.71 -30.05
C ARG A 983 -37.59 27.29 -30.95
N GLY A 984 -37.21 28.00 -32.02
CA GLY A 984 -38.18 28.56 -32.97
C GLY A 984 -39.09 29.62 -32.35
N SER A 985 -40.42 29.39 -32.38
CA SER A 985 -41.44 30.28 -31.81
C SER A 985 -41.41 30.39 -30.28
N GLU A 986 -40.65 29.53 -29.63
CA GLU A 986 -40.51 29.44 -28.17
C GLU A 986 -39.23 30.10 -27.64
N ARG A 987 -38.44 30.71 -28.53
CA ARG A 987 -37.21 31.41 -28.18
C ARG A 987 -37.49 32.55 -27.19
N GLY A 988 -36.66 32.67 -26.16
CA GLY A 988 -36.92 33.61 -25.05
C GLY A 988 -37.72 33.01 -23.89
N ARG A 989 -38.01 31.71 -23.93
CA ARG A 989 -38.68 30.96 -22.86
C ARG A 989 -37.89 29.70 -22.51
N LEU A 990 -38.05 29.28 -21.27
CA LEU A 990 -37.62 27.97 -20.78
C LEU A 990 -38.83 27.04 -20.82
N ILE A 991 -38.70 25.86 -21.39
CA ILE A 991 -39.80 24.91 -21.60
C ILE A 991 -39.43 23.57 -21.02
N SER A 992 -40.38 22.98 -20.30
CA SER A 992 -40.18 21.66 -19.70
C SER A 992 -39.92 20.59 -20.76
N GLU A 993 -38.92 19.75 -20.50
CA GLU A 993 -38.75 18.52 -21.26
C GLU A 993 -39.95 17.60 -20.98
N THR A 994 -40.70 17.26 -22.03
CA THR A 994 -41.96 16.51 -21.96
C THR A 994 -41.72 15.05 -21.58
N GLY A 995 -41.51 14.79 -20.28
CA GLY A 995 -41.37 13.44 -19.72
C GLY A 995 -42.64 12.87 -19.09
N ASP A 996 -43.59 13.70 -18.66
CA ASP A 996 -44.80 13.23 -17.96
C ASP A 996 -46.06 13.97 -18.44
N ALA A 997 -46.90 13.28 -19.23
CA ALA A 997 -48.14 13.82 -19.77
C ALA A 997 -49.17 14.20 -18.66
N ALA A 998 -49.00 13.70 -17.43
CA ALA A 998 -49.87 14.02 -16.30
C ALA A 998 -49.44 15.29 -15.54
N ALA A 999 -48.20 15.76 -15.71
CA ALA A 999 -47.63 16.88 -14.96
C ALA A 999 -47.93 18.26 -15.55
N GLY A 1000 -48.30 18.34 -16.83
CA GLY A 1000 -48.47 19.60 -17.53
C GLY A 1000 -47.16 20.21 -18.03
N GLU A 1001 -47.25 21.09 -19.02
CA GLU A 1001 -46.08 21.80 -19.57
C GLU A 1001 -45.72 22.99 -18.66
N PHE A 1002 -44.48 23.02 -18.17
CA PHE A 1002 -43.94 24.16 -17.44
C PHE A 1002 -43.21 25.11 -18.38
N VAL A 1003 -43.48 26.40 -18.22
CA VAL A 1003 -42.84 27.47 -18.99
C VAL A 1003 -42.25 28.50 -18.03
N GLY A 1004 -40.94 28.68 -18.12
CA GLY A 1004 -40.18 29.75 -17.47
C GLY A 1004 -40.06 30.97 -18.37
N THR A 1005 -40.44 32.14 -17.86
CA THR A 1005 -40.30 33.44 -18.55
C THR A 1005 -39.79 34.49 -17.59
N LEU A 1006 -39.09 35.50 -18.12
CA LEU A 1006 -38.74 36.68 -17.34
C LEU A 1006 -39.96 37.63 -17.26
N ASP A 1007 -40.29 38.08 -16.06
CA ASP A 1007 -41.45 38.95 -15.79
C ASP A 1007 -41.10 39.96 -14.68
N ARG A 1008 -41.94 40.99 -14.46
CA ARG A 1008 -41.80 41.89 -13.31
C ARG A 1008 -42.94 41.65 -12.32
N ILE A 1009 -42.60 41.39 -11.06
CA ILE A 1009 -43.56 41.30 -9.96
C ILE A 1009 -43.22 42.43 -8.99
N ASP A 1010 -44.18 43.32 -8.73
CA ASP A 1010 -44.00 44.51 -7.89
C ASP A 1010 -42.81 45.41 -8.28
N GLY A 1011 -42.51 45.49 -9.59
CA GLY A 1011 -41.42 46.30 -10.14
C GLY A 1011 -40.07 45.58 -10.23
N GLU A 1012 -39.93 44.42 -9.58
CA GLU A 1012 -38.68 43.65 -9.54
C GLU A 1012 -38.64 42.57 -10.63
N PRO A 1013 -37.50 42.37 -11.32
CA PRO A 1013 -37.36 41.33 -12.33
C PRO A 1013 -37.28 39.94 -11.69
N CYS A 1014 -38.16 39.04 -12.12
CA CYS A 1014 -38.26 37.68 -11.63
C CYS A 1014 -38.25 36.67 -12.77
N LEU A 1015 -37.62 35.50 -12.56
CA LEU A 1015 -37.89 34.32 -13.36
C LEU A 1015 -39.20 33.71 -12.84
N VAL A 1016 -40.23 33.72 -13.69
CA VAL A 1016 -41.53 33.16 -13.37
C VAL A 1016 -41.70 31.84 -14.10
N ILE A 1017 -41.86 30.74 -13.35
CA ILE A 1017 -42.11 29.40 -13.85
C ILE A 1017 -43.59 29.09 -13.63
N ARG A 1018 -44.33 28.83 -14.71
CA ARG A 1018 -45.77 28.54 -14.68
C ARG A 1018 -46.05 27.18 -15.28
N ASN A 1019 -46.95 26.43 -14.66
CA ASN A 1019 -47.55 25.26 -15.30
C ASN A 1019 -48.73 25.71 -16.17
N LYS A 1020 -48.84 25.23 -17.41
CA LYS A 1020 -49.94 25.61 -18.32
C LYS A 1020 -51.29 24.99 -17.93
N THR A 1021 -51.30 23.88 -17.20
CA THR A 1021 -52.49 23.07 -16.91
C THR A 1021 -52.89 23.05 -15.44
N ALA A 1022 -51.99 23.41 -14.53
CA ALA A 1022 -52.24 23.56 -13.09
C ALA A 1022 -52.01 25.02 -12.65
N ASP A 1023 -52.73 25.50 -11.63
CA ASP A 1023 -52.56 26.86 -11.06
C ASP A 1023 -51.31 26.95 -10.17
N LEU A 1024 -50.16 26.51 -10.71
CA LEU A 1024 -48.87 26.52 -10.03
C LEU A 1024 -47.96 27.55 -10.68
N ARG A 1025 -47.62 28.59 -9.90
CA ARG A 1025 -46.74 29.68 -10.30
C ARG A 1025 -45.63 29.86 -9.26
N MET A 1026 -44.40 29.87 -9.73
CA MET A 1026 -43.22 30.16 -8.90
C MET A 1026 -42.50 31.37 -9.46
N ALA A 1027 -42.00 32.23 -8.59
CA ALA A 1027 -41.24 33.41 -8.96
C ALA A 1027 -39.92 33.44 -8.18
N VAL A 1028 -38.82 33.61 -8.91
CA VAL A 1028 -37.48 33.73 -8.36
C VAL A 1028 -36.96 35.11 -8.70
N LEU A 1029 -36.69 35.93 -7.69
CA LEU A 1029 -36.11 37.27 -7.87
C LEU A 1029 -34.74 37.14 -8.55
N LEU A 1030 -34.49 37.87 -9.65
CA LEU A 1030 -33.17 37.84 -10.28
C LEU A 1030 -32.08 38.41 -9.36
N GLY A 1031 -32.48 39.32 -8.45
CA GLY A 1031 -31.61 39.89 -7.44
C GLY A 1031 -31.05 38.86 -6.45
N SER A 1032 -31.75 37.74 -6.21
CA SER A 1032 -31.29 36.68 -5.31
C SER A 1032 -30.37 35.66 -5.98
N LEU A 1033 -30.20 35.71 -7.31
CA LEU A 1033 -29.24 34.89 -8.03
C LEU A 1033 -27.86 35.57 -8.03
N ASN A 1034 -26.81 34.75 -7.91
CA ASN A 1034 -25.45 35.25 -8.03
C ASN A 1034 -25.14 35.72 -9.47
N PRO A 1035 -24.05 36.47 -9.69
CA PRO A 1035 -23.73 37.05 -11.00
C PRO A 1035 -23.61 36.02 -12.14
N GLU A 1036 -23.04 34.85 -11.86
CA GLU A 1036 -22.85 33.77 -12.84
C GLU A 1036 -24.18 33.11 -13.22
N GLN A 1037 -25.03 32.79 -12.23
CA GLN A 1037 -26.37 32.24 -12.44
C GLN A 1037 -27.26 33.21 -13.23
N ARG A 1038 -27.19 34.51 -12.91
CA ARG A 1038 -27.90 35.55 -13.65
C ARG A 1038 -27.40 35.65 -15.09
N HIS A 1039 -26.08 35.56 -15.30
CA HIS A 1039 -25.50 35.53 -16.64
C HIS A 1039 -25.95 34.31 -17.44
N TYR A 1040 -25.94 33.12 -16.84
CA TYR A 1040 -26.40 31.88 -17.45
C TYR A 1040 -27.88 31.97 -17.88
N LEU A 1041 -28.73 32.50 -17.00
CA LEU A 1041 -30.15 32.67 -17.23
C LEU A 1041 -30.42 33.64 -18.39
N LEU A 1042 -29.80 34.83 -18.38
CA LEU A 1042 -30.08 35.88 -19.36
C LEU A 1042 -29.43 35.61 -20.72
N HIS A 1043 -28.18 35.15 -20.73
CA HIS A 1043 -27.38 35.04 -21.96
C HIS A 1043 -27.33 33.64 -22.53
N HIS A 1044 -27.15 32.62 -21.68
CA HIS A 1044 -26.94 31.23 -22.11
C HIS A 1044 -28.26 30.49 -22.38
N TYR A 1045 -29.27 30.68 -21.55
CA TYR A 1045 -30.63 30.18 -21.80
C TYR A 1045 -31.48 31.10 -22.69
N HIS A 1046 -30.89 32.20 -23.16
CA HIS A 1046 -31.52 33.18 -24.06
C HIS A 1046 -32.85 33.78 -23.55
N LEU A 1047 -33.04 33.92 -22.23
CA LEU A 1047 -34.27 34.50 -21.63
C LEU A 1047 -34.38 36.03 -21.75
N GLY A 1048 -33.57 36.68 -22.59
CA GLY A 1048 -33.62 38.11 -22.85
C GLY A 1048 -33.54 38.43 -24.33
N SER A 1049 -34.68 38.76 -24.95
CA SER A 1049 -34.68 39.69 -26.09
C SER A 1049 -34.69 41.12 -25.52
N PRO A 1050 -33.87 42.06 -26.04
CA PRO A 1050 -33.82 43.45 -25.56
C PRO A 1050 -35.18 44.18 -25.57
N SER A 1051 -36.19 43.64 -26.26
CA SER A 1051 -37.48 44.29 -26.51
C SER A 1051 -38.53 44.15 -25.39
N HIS A 1052 -38.36 43.29 -24.37
CA HIS A 1052 -39.40 43.05 -23.36
C HIS A 1052 -39.18 43.75 -22.01
N LEU A 1053 -37.96 44.22 -21.71
CA LEU A 1053 -37.69 44.97 -20.48
C LEU A 1053 -37.92 46.49 -20.62
N GLU A 1054 -37.94 47.02 -21.85
CA GLU A 1054 -38.12 48.46 -22.12
C GLU A 1054 -39.58 48.86 -22.45
N ALA A 1055 -40.48 47.92 -22.72
CA ALA A 1055 -41.85 48.22 -23.16
C ALA A 1055 -42.91 48.30 -22.02
N ALA A 1056 -42.48 48.22 -20.76
CA ALA A 1056 -43.34 48.35 -19.58
C ALA A 1056 -42.71 49.31 -18.55
N ALA A 1057 -42.37 50.52 -19.04
CA ALA A 1057 -42.07 51.70 -18.23
C ALA A 1057 -43.28 52.62 -18.19
#